data_AF-A0A2A5Y8P6-F1
#
_entry.id   AF-A0A2A5Y8P6-F1
#
_cell.length_a   1.000
_cell.length_b   1.000
_cell.length_c   1.000
_cell.angle_alpha   90.00
_cell.angle_beta   90.00
_cell.angle_gamma   90.00
#
_symmetry.space_group_name_H-M   'P 1'
#
loop_
_entity.id
_entity.type
_entity.pdbx_description
1 polymer ?
#
loop_
_entity_poly.entity_id
_entity_poly.type
_entity_poly.pdbx_seq_one_letter_code
_entity_poly.pdbx_strand_id
1 'polypeptide(L)'
;MKKLYFLISILLAFSTSISAQGTIKRPLEKAFDAMRSGYWYEAKQFAEADGQVARDIILWHEFRAGRGNPVELREFLQRNTDWPGLPYMKEKGEQAFFETGRDEILGWFDKYPPKSERAAIIYADALLETGNKEKAELIVQDKWISEIMDSDMRTLYLNKYNKALSHLHDERSIELLWRDAFQALEELTPLLSDDYKKLVKAVVALRKYQKDGVNLLINRVPETLRNHPVLNFARFKWRLKFGYDDRAYQLLFEVSGTKEYLGRPEVWAENRERLARKLLWEGDYKNAYNILSGHIVEDTRLRARLEWLAGFIALRKLKDPNSALDHFQSFLEIVESPISVGRGFYWLGRTHEALNNLDSARRSYDRASENYTTYYGQLALEKLGRNLPYDIMRRNVTLQWRNAEFIQSTVFQAAILMLAANEKSLAERFLTHLSEGLSEQNLLKLESFLIELDDPHIQIRFGKRQAGTGIIMFNSYFALHAMVDYQWVVPSDLLLSIARRESEFDQNAKSSAGAMGLMQVMPGTAKDMAKVLQIPFEEESLLTSWKYNVLLGATYLQELSYKYRGNPILIAAAYNAGPTNADKWIENLGNPLDQTTDLIDWVEMIPFRETRNYVMRITESLTLYKALIEENEIDHNFSEFLGSSAYFSFTPKSE
;
A
#
# COMPACT_ATOMS: atom_id res chain seq x y z
N MET A 1 -13.37 -18.29 -28.90
CA MET A 1 -13.79 -16.97 -29.42
C MET A 1 -15.30 -16.74 -29.44
N LYS A 2 -16.15 -17.46 -30.20
CA LYS A 2 -17.62 -17.17 -30.24
C LYS A 2 -18.32 -17.14 -28.87
N LYS A 3 -18.02 -18.10 -27.98
CA LYS A 3 -18.53 -18.12 -26.59
C LYS A 3 -18.04 -16.92 -25.75
N LEU A 4 -16.80 -16.48 -25.94
CA LEU A 4 -16.21 -15.34 -25.23
C LEU A 4 -16.83 -14.02 -25.70
N TYR A 5 -17.01 -13.84 -27.01
CA TYR A 5 -17.72 -12.66 -27.54
C TYR A 5 -19.17 -12.61 -27.07
N PHE A 6 -19.85 -13.76 -27.00
CA PHE A 6 -21.20 -13.84 -26.44
C PHE A 6 -21.23 -13.43 -24.96
N LEU A 7 -20.27 -13.91 -24.16
CA LEU A 7 -20.11 -13.53 -22.76
C LEU A 7 -19.88 -12.02 -22.58
N ILE A 8 -18.96 -11.47 -23.37
CA ILE A 8 -18.67 -10.04 -23.44
C ILE A 8 -19.94 -9.26 -23.78
N SER A 9 -20.67 -9.69 -24.82
CA SER A 9 -21.92 -9.03 -25.24
C SER A 9 -22.99 -9.07 -24.16
N ILE A 10 -23.11 -10.16 -23.39
CA ILE A 10 -24.04 -10.22 -22.24
C ILE A 10 -23.59 -9.26 -21.15
N LEU A 11 -22.31 -9.28 -20.77
CA LEU A 11 -21.77 -8.41 -19.72
C LEU A 11 -22.00 -6.93 -20.04
N LEU A 12 -21.86 -6.54 -21.30
CA LEU A 12 -21.96 -5.14 -21.73
C LEU A 12 -23.40 -4.72 -22.09
N ALA A 13 -24.31 -5.67 -22.34
CA ALA A 13 -25.73 -5.38 -22.64
C ALA A 13 -26.64 -5.37 -21.40
N PHE A 14 -26.20 -5.95 -20.28
CA PHE A 14 -26.99 -6.08 -19.05
C PHE A 14 -26.31 -5.38 -17.86
N SER A 15 -26.14 -4.05 -17.94
CA SER A 15 -25.71 -3.22 -16.80
C SER A 15 -26.87 -2.76 -15.90
N THR A 16 -28.10 -3.17 -16.17
CA THR A 16 -29.27 -2.83 -15.34
C THR A 16 -29.78 -4.03 -14.53
N SER A 17 -29.70 -3.89 -13.21
CA SER A 17 -30.46 -4.55 -12.14
C SER A 17 -31.38 -5.72 -12.57
N ILE A 18 -30.90 -6.96 -12.49
CA ILE A 18 -31.78 -8.13 -12.56
C ILE A 18 -32.16 -8.55 -11.14
N SER A 19 -33.45 -8.40 -10.85
CA SER A 19 -34.16 -8.91 -9.67
C SER A 19 -33.88 -10.40 -9.44
N ALA A 20 -33.67 -10.76 -8.18
CA ALA A 20 -33.48 -12.13 -7.70
C ALA A 20 -34.74 -12.98 -7.91
N GLN A 21 -34.85 -13.61 -9.09
CA GLN A 21 -35.70 -14.77 -9.31
C GLN A 21 -34.85 -15.87 -9.97
N GLY A 22 -34.51 -16.90 -9.18
CA GLY A 22 -34.02 -18.21 -9.62
C GLY A 22 -33.13 -18.25 -10.86
N THR A 23 -32.02 -17.51 -10.88
CA THR A 23 -31.06 -17.58 -11.98
C THR A 23 -30.35 -18.93 -11.98
N ILE A 24 -30.38 -19.64 -13.11
CA ILE A 24 -29.55 -20.83 -13.31
C ILE A 24 -28.09 -20.40 -13.20
N LYS A 25 -27.44 -20.76 -12.08
CA LYS A 25 -26.02 -20.46 -11.84
C LYS A 25 -25.16 -20.97 -12.98
N ARG A 26 -24.18 -20.15 -13.41
CA ARG A 26 -23.23 -20.55 -14.44
C ARG A 26 -22.34 -21.70 -13.94
N PRO A 27 -21.74 -22.50 -14.85
CA PRO A 27 -20.85 -23.57 -14.43
C PRO A 27 -19.70 -23.10 -13.53
N LEU A 28 -19.00 -22.00 -13.88
CA LEU A 28 -17.95 -21.45 -13.01
C LEU A 28 -18.48 -20.91 -11.66
N GLU A 29 -19.69 -20.36 -11.61
CA GLU A 29 -20.31 -19.92 -10.35
C GLU A 29 -20.56 -21.12 -9.42
N LYS A 30 -21.10 -22.23 -9.96
CA LYS A 30 -21.23 -23.50 -9.23
C LYS A 30 -19.86 -24.05 -8.79
N ALA A 31 -18.85 -23.90 -9.63
CA ALA A 31 -17.49 -24.31 -9.31
C ALA A 31 -16.92 -23.53 -8.12
N PHE A 32 -17.15 -22.21 -8.05
CA PHE A 32 -16.77 -21.41 -6.89
C PHE A 32 -17.50 -21.83 -5.62
N ASP A 33 -18.80 -22.12 -5.69
CA ASP A 33 -19.56 -22.63 -4.53
C ASP A 33 -19.02 -23.97 -4.03
N ALA A 34 -18.75 -24.90 -4.94
CA ALA A 34 -18.16 -26.21 -4.62
C ALA A 34 -16.76 -26.07 -4.01
N MET A 35 -15.92 -25.22 -4.60
CA MET A 35 -14.57 -24.92 -4.11
C MET A 35 -14.60 -24.33 -2.70
N ARG A 36 -15.45 -23.33 -2.46
CA ARG A 36 -15.65 -22.72 -1.12
C ARG A 36 -16.14 -23.72 -0.09
N SER A 37 -16.87 -24.75 -0.52
CA SER A 37 -17.33 -25.85 0.30
C SER A 37 -16.31 -26.98 0.48
N GLY A 38 -15.12 -26.87 -0.15
CA GLY A 38 -14.03 -27.85 -0.07
C GLY A 38 -14.12 -29.01 -1.08
N TYR A 39 -15.11 -29.00 -1.98
CA TYR A 39 -15.32 -30.02 -3.01
C TYR A 39 -14.51 -29.70 -4.28
N TRP A 40 -13.18 -29.82 -4.19
CA TRP A 40 -12.24 -29.41 -5.24
C TRP A 40 -12.36 -30.21 -6.54
N TYR A 41 -12.63 -31.51 -6.44
CA TYR A 41 -12.81 -32.36 -7.62
C TYR A 41 -14.05 -31.94 -8.41
N GLU A 42 -15.18 -31.77 -7.72
CA GLU A 42 -16.45 -31.32 -8.27
C GLU A 42 -16.35 -29.89 -8.81
N ALA A 43 -15.62 -29.01 -8.12
CA ALA A 43 -15.35 -27.67 -8.60
C ALA A 43 -14.65 -27.68 -9.96
N LYS A 44 -13.61 -28.52 -10.14
CA LYS A 44 -12.93 -28.67 -11.44
C LYS A 44 -13.89 -29.20 -12.51
N GLN A 45 -14.73 -30.18 -12.19
CA GLN A 45 -15.74 -30.73 -13.11
C GLN A 45 -16.79 -29.69 -13.53
N PHE A 46 -17.31 -28.89 -12.60
CA PHE A 46 -18.24 -27.81 -12.93
C PHE A 46 -17.59 -26.76 -13.82
N ALA A 47 -16.35 -26.37 -13.51
CA ALA A 47 -15.63 -25.36 -14.28
C ALA A 47 -15.31 -25.82 -15.72
N GLU A 48 -15.04 -27.11 -15.95
CA GLU A 48 -14.76 -27.67 -17.28
C GLU A 48 -15.86 -27.40 -18.31
N ALA A 49 -17.13 -27.25 -17.88
CA ALA A 49 -18.23 -26.90 -18.79
C ALA A 49 -18.12 -25.48 -19.39
N ASP A 50 -17.40 -24.57 -18.72
CA ASP A 50 -17.02 -23.25 -19.24
C ASP A 50 -15.64 -23.25 -19.94
N GLY A 51 -14.96 -24.41 -20.00
CA GLY A 51 -13.72 -24.65 -20.74
C GLY A 51 -12.45 -24.67 -19.89
N GLN A 52 -11.30 -24.87 -20.54
CA GLN A 52 -10.01 -25.06 -19.87
C GLN A 52 -9.61 -23.88 -18.97
N VAL A 53 -9.86 -22.64 -19.39
CA VAL A 53 -9.52 -21.45 -18.57
C VAL A 53 -10.33 -21.41 -17.28
N ALA A 54 -11.61 -21.79 -17.32
CA ALA A 54 -12.44 -21.89 -16.11
C ALA A 54 -11.91 -22.96 -15.15
N ARG A 55 -11.50 -24.13 -15.67
CA ARG A 55 -10.84 -25.17 -14.86
C ARG A 55 -9.53 -24.67 -14.25
N ASP A 56 -8.73 -23.94 -15.02
CA ASP A 56 -7.46 -23.37 -14.56
C ASP A 56 -7.66 -22.30 -13.47
N ILE A 57 -8.79 -21.59 -13.44
CA ILE A 57 -9.16 -20.70 -12.31
C ILE A 57 -9.27 -21.52 -11.01
N ILE A 58 -9.95 -22.66 -11.03
CA ILE A 58 -10.10 -23.53 -9.86
C ILE A 58 -8.76 -24.13 -9.44
N LEU A 59 -7.96 -24.62 -10.40
CA LEU A 59 -6.59 -25.09 -10.12
C LEU A 59 -5.71 -24.00 -9.51
N TRP A 60 -5.84 -22.76 -9.99
CA TRP A 60 -5.08 -21.64 -9.45
C TRP A 60 -5.38 -21.40 -7.98
N HIS A 61 -6.65 -21.54 -7.56
CA HIS A 61 -7.01 -21.52 -6.14
C HIS A 61 -6.51 -22.76 -5.38
N GLU A 62 -6.61 -23.95 -5.98
CA GLU A 62 -6.21 -25.23 -5.36
C GLU A 62 -4.73 -25.22 -4.98
N PHE A 63 -3.84 -24.89 -5.92
CA PHE A 63 -2.39 -24.85 -5.67
C PHE A 63 -2.00 -23.75 -4.68
N ARG A 64 -2.67 -22.60 -4.71
CA ARG A 64 -2.46 -21.52 -3.74
C ARG A 64 -2.96 -21.86 -2.34
N ALA A 65 -3.80 -22.89 -2.20
CA ALA A 65 -4.21 -23.47 -0.93
C ALA A 65 -3.28 -24.61 -0.47
N GLY A 66 -2.18 -24.88 -1.19
CA GLY A 66 -1.25 -25.98 -0.90
C GLY A 66 -1.78 -27.36 -1.29
N ARG A 67 -2.78 -27.42 -2.18
CA ARG A 67 -3.44 -28.66 -2.61
C ARG A 67 -3.05 -29.02 -4.05
N GLY A 68 -3.55 -30.16 -4.52
CA GLY A 68 -3.30 -30.66 -5.87
C GLY A 68 -2.13 -31.65 -5.93
N ASN A 69 -1.76 -32.06 -7.14
CA ASN A 69 -0.69 -33.03 -7.38
C ASN A 69 0.40 -32.47 -8.31
N PRO A 70 1.62 -33.06 -8.31
CA PRO A 70 2.75 -32.59 -9.12
C PRO A 70 2.46 -32.48 -10.61
N VAL A 71 1.70 -33.41 -11.17
CA VAL A 71 1.40 -33.46 -12.61
C VAL A 71 0.56 -32.26 -13.00
N GLU A 72 -0.59 -32.07 -12.33
CA GLU A 72 -1.47 -30.93 -12.61
C GLU A 72 -0.77 -29.58 -12.36
N LEU A 73 0.08 -29.48 -11.33
CA LEU A 73 0.82 -28.25 -11.05
C LEU A 73 1.83 -27.91 -12.16
N ARG A 74 2.59 -28.91 -12.64
CA ARG A 74 3.52 -28.72 -13.75
C ARG A 74 2.79 -28.32 -15.03
N GLU A 75 1.70 -29.01 -15.35
CA GLU A 75 0.88 -28.70 -16.52
C GLU A 75 0.24 -27.30 -16.45
N PHE A 76 -0.28 -26.92 -15.28
CA PHE A 76 -0.81 -25.59 -15.05
C PHE A 76 0.26 -24.52 -15.28
N LEU A 77 1.46 -24.68 -14.70
CA LEU A 77 2.55 -23.73 -14.84
C LEU A 77 3.10 -23.65 -16.28
N GLN A 78 2.94 -24.70 -17.08
CA GLN A 78 3.29 -24.68 -18.50
C GLN A 78 2.25 -23.91 -19.34
N ARG A 79 0.96 -24.05 -19.03
CA ARG A 79 -0.13 -23.36 -19.76
C ARG A 79 -0.28 -21.90 -19.36
N ASN A 80 -0.03 -21.58 -18.09
CA ASN A 80 -0.39 -20.31 -17.46
C ASN A 80 0.85 -19.60 -16.89
N THR A 81 1.85 -19.38 -17.74
CA THR A 81 3.15 -18.82 -17.37
C THR A 81 3.09 -17.35 -16.95
N ASP A 82 2.00 -16.66 -17.27
CA ASP A 82 1.78 -15.23 -17.07
C ASP A 82 0.63 -14.95 -16.09
N TRP A 83 0.18 -15.92 -15.29
CA TRP A 83 -0.93 -15.70 -14.34
C TRP A 83 -0.51 -14.94 -13.06
N PRO A 84 -1.43 -14.24 -12.37
CA PRO A 84 -1.08 -13.50 -11.17
C PRO A 84 -0.64 -14.40 -10.02
N GLY A 85 0.49 -14.06 -9.39
CA GLY A 85 0.95 -14.67 -8.13
C GLY A 85 1.55 -16.07 -8.24
N LEU A 86 2.15 -16.42 -9.38
CA LEU A 86 2.88 -17.69 -9.55
C LEU A 86 3.99 -17.93 -8.51
N PRO A 87 4.76 -16.93 -8.01
CA PRO A 87 5.74 -17.17 -6.96
C PRO A 87 5.12 -17.75 -5.68
N TYR A 88 4.01 -17.16 -5.21
CA TYR A 88 3.27 -17.66 -4.06
C TYR A 88 2.66 -19.04 -4.32
N MET A 89 2.17 -19.27 -5.54
CA MET A 89 1.69 -20.60 -5.93
C MET A 89 2.79 -21.65 -5.88
N LYS A 90 4.01 -21.35 -6.37
CA LYS A 90 5.14 -22.27 -6.33
C LYS A 90 5.56 -22.60 -4.89
N GLU A 91 5.57 -21.60 -4.01
CA GLU A 91 5.80 -21.79 -2.56
C GLU A 91 4.75 -22.72 -1.94
N LYS A 92 3.45 -22.46 -2.15
CA LYS A 92 2.40 -23.33 -1.59
C LYS A 92 2.35 -24.71 -2.25
N GLY A 93 2.68 -24.76 -3.54
CA GLY A 93 2.74 -25.99 -4.34
C GLY A 93 3.86 -26.94 -3.95
N GLU A 94 4.82 -26.54 -3.10
CA GLU A 94 5.84 -27.44 -2.55
C GLU A 94 5.23 -28.69 -1.91
N GLN A 95 4.07 -28.54 -1.26
CA GLN A 95 3.37 -29.65 -0.60
C GLN A 95 3.02 -30.80 -1.54
N ALA A 96 2.77 -30.51 -2.83
CA ALA A 96 2.47 -31.54 -3.81
C ALA A 96 3.63 -32.54 -4.00
N PHE A 97 4.86 -32.15 -3.67
CA PHE A 97 6.07 -32.95 -3.86
C PHE A 97 6.51 -33.72 -2.62
N PHE A 98 5.93 -33.46 -1.45
CA PHE A 98 6.45 -33.99 -0.18
C PHE A 98 6.39 -35.52 -0.06
N GLU A 99 5.51 -36.16 -0.82
CA GLU A 99 5.32 -37.61 -0.83
C GLU A 99 5.72 -38.24 -2.19
N THR A 100 6.45 -37.50 -3.02
CA THR A 100 6.89 -37.96 -4.35
C THR A 100 8.23 -38.70 -4.31
N GLY A 101 8.57 -39.38 -5.41
CA GLY A 101 9.86 -40.05 -5.54
C GLY A 101 11.02 -39.07 -5.64
N ARG A 102 12.22 -39.50 -5.23
CA ARG A 102 13.46 -38.72 -5.24
C ARG A 102 13.68 -37.91 -6.51
N ASP A 103 13.50 -38.52 -7.68
CA ASP A 103 13.78 -37.86 -8.95
C ASP A 103 12.78 -36.73 -9.26
N GLU A 104 11.53 -36.83 -8.78
CA GLU A 104 10.55 -35.74 -8.88
C GLU A 104 10.87 -34.58 -7.92
N ILE A 105 11.30 -34.89 -6.70
CA ILE A 105 11.76 -33.92 -5.71
C ILE A 105 12.94 -33.13 -6.27
N LEU A 106 13.97 -33.83 -6.75
CA LEU A 106 15.16 -33.19 -7.34
C LEU A 106 14.78 -32.34 -8.55
N GLY A 107 14.02 -32.89 -9.50
CA GLY A 107 13.62 -32.16 -10.71
C GLY A 107 12.81 -30.89 -10.42
N TRP A 108 11.97 -30.88 -9.38
CA TRP A 108 11.25 -29.69 -8.95
C TRP A 108 12.16 -28.67 -8.26
N PHE A 109 12.86 -29.08 -7.20
CA PHE A 109 13.60 -28.16 -6.34
C PHE A 109 14.93 -27.69 -6.93
N ASP A 110 15.50 -28.40 -7.92
CA ASP A 110 16.59 -27.87 -8.74
C ASP A 110 16.14 -26.67 -9.58
N LYS A 111 14.89 -26.68 -10.07
CA LYS A 111 14.31 -25.60 -10.87
C LYS A 111 13.71 -24.48 -10.00
N TYR A 112 13.10 -24.85 -8.88
CA TYR A 112 12.44 -23.95 -7.95
C TYR A 112 12.93 -24.22 -6.53
N PRO A 113 14.04 -23.59 -6.09
CA PRO A 113 14.61 -23.84 -4.78
C PRO A 113 13.61 -23.66 -3.63
N PRO A 114 13.71 -24.50 -2.58
CA PRO A 114 12.73 -24.54 -1.51
C PRO A 114 12.62 -23.20 -0.77
N LYS A 115 11.38 -22.81 -0.49
CA LYS A 115 11.00 -21.64 0.30
C LYS A 115 10.67 -22.01 1.74
N SER A 116 10.00 -23.14 1.97
CA SER A 116 9.71 -23.62 3.33
C SER A 116 10.83 -24.46 3.94
N GLU A 117 10.91 -24.46 5.27
CA GLU A 117 11.81 -25.32 6.05
C GLU A 117 11.57 -26.81 5.83
N ARG A 118 10.31 -27.21 5.60
CA ARG A 118 9.95 -28.60 5.33
C ARG A 118 10.42 -29.03 3.94
N ALA A 119 10.20 -28.20 2.92
CA ALA A 119 10.68 -28.47 1.57
C ALA A 119 12.22 -28.58 1.52
N ALA A 120 12.91 -27.72 2.29
CA ALA A 120 14.37 -27.75 2.37
C ALA A 120 14.92 -29.07 2.92
N ILE A 121 14.33 -29.65 3.97
CA ILE A 121 14.75 -30.97 4.46
C ILE A 121 14.48 -32.06 3.43
N ILE A 122 13.31 -32.07 2.82
CA ILE A 122 12.94 -33.11 1.84
C ILE A 122 13.90 -33.07 0.64
N TYR A 123 14.23 -31.88 0.18
CA TYR A 123 15.18 -31.70 -0.91
C TYR A 123 16.62 -32.05 -0.49
N ALA A 124 17.05 -31.66 0.71
CA ALA A 124 18.37 -32.02 1.24
C ALA A 124 18.53 -33.54 1.38
N ASP A 125 17.50 -34.24 1.85
CA ASP A 125 17.50 -35.71 1.95
C ASP A 125 17.64 -36.36 0.56
N ALA A 126 16.90 -35.87 -0.45
CA ALA A 126 17.02 -36.35 -1.83
C ALA A 126 18.41 -36.07 -2.44
N LEU A 127 19.04 -34.95 -2.09
CA LEU A 127 20.42 -34.63 -2.50
C LEU A 127 21.44 -35.56 -1.84
N LEU A 128 21.26 -35.92 -0.57
CA LEU A 128 22.13 -36.87 0.12
C LEU A 128 22.08 -38.26 -0.53
N GLU A 129 20.90 -38.72 -0.97
CA GLU A 129 20.74 -39.99 -1.68
C GLU A 129 21.48 -40.03 -3.03
N THR A 130 21.79 -38.87 -3.62
CA THR A 130 22.57 -38.75 -4.85
C THR A 130 24.04 -38.37 -4.60
N GLY A 131 24.47 -38.30 -3.34
CA GLY A 131 25.83 -37.96 -2.93
C GLY A 131 26.15 -36.46 -2.93
N ASN A 132 25.18 -35.58 -3.17
CA ASN A 132 25.38 -34.13 -3.20
C ASN A 132 25.28 -33.49 -1.81
N LYS A 133 26.22 -33.87 -0.93
CA LYS A 133 26.21 -33.48 0.47
C LYS A 133 26.38 -31.98 0.71
N GLU A 134 27.27 -31.33 -0.02
CA GLU A 134 27.54 -29.90 0.15
C GLU A 134 26.29 -29.06 -0.11
N LYS A 135 25.58 -29.33 -1.21
CA LYS A 135 24.33 -28.64 -1.55
C LYS A 135 23.26 -28.89 -0.48
N ALA A 136 23.14 -30.13 0.00
CA ALA A 136 22.20 -30.47 1.06
C ALA A 136 22.45 -29.67 2.35
N GLU A 137 23.71 -29.60 2.80
CA GLU A 137 24.08 -28.85 4.01
C GLU A 137 23.81 -27.35 3.85
N LEU A 138 24.16 -26.74 2.71
CA LEU A 138 23.92 -25.32 2.45
C LEU A 138 22.43 -24.95 2.50
N ILE A 139 21.56 -25.78 1.94
CA ILE A 139 20.11 -25.54 1.92
C ILE A 139 19.52 -25.57 3.33
N VAL A 140 19.94 -26.54 4.15
CA VAL A 140 19.47 -26.68 5.52
C VAL A 140 20.04 -25.55 6.40
N GLN A 141 21.30 -25.15 6.19
CA GLN A 141 21.91 -24.02 6.91
C GLN A 141 21.19 -22.71 6.63
N ASP A 142 20.87 -22.42 5.36
CA ASP A 142 20.10 -21.24 4.96
C ASP A 142 18.78 -21.15 5.73
N LYS A 143 17.96 -22.22 5.69
CA LYS A 143 16.67 -22.24 6.40
C LYS A 143 16.81 -22.28 7.91
N TRP A 144 17.85 -22.92 8.43
CA TRP A 144 18.15 -22.89 9.85
C TRP A 144 18.50 -21.48 10.35
N ILE A 145 19.06 -20.60 9.52
CA ILE A 145 19.29 -19.21 9.93
C ILE A 145 18.03 -18.38 9.69
N SER A 146 17.44 -18.49 8.50
CA SER A 146 16.41 -17.56 8.01
C SER A 146 15.01 -17.78 8.58
N GLU A 147 14.60 -19.03 8.88
CA GLU A 147 13.20 -19.37 9.20
C GLU A 147 12.89 -19.51 10.69
N ILE A 148 11.68 -19.10 11.08
CA ILE A 148 11.12 -19.41 12.40
C ILE A 148 10.49 -20.79 12.31
N MET A 149 11.05 -21.75 13.04
CA MET A 149 10.57 -23.13 13.07
C MET A 149 9.80 -23.37 14.36
N ASP A 150 8.78 -24.23 14.29
CA ASP A 150 8.20 -24.83 15.49
C ASP A 150 9.17 -25.84 16.12
N SER A 151 8.80 -26.32 17.33
CA SER A 151 9.64 -27.24 18.11
C SER A 151 9.90 -28.57 17.37
N ASP A 152 8.92 -29.09 16.65
CA ASP A 152 9.04 -30.36 15.94
C ASP A 152 10.01 -30.23 14.77
N MET A 153 9.87 -29.16 13.98
CA MET A 153 10.77 -28.90 12.88
C MET A 153 12.18 -28.60 13.34
N ARG A 154 12.35 -27.80 14.39
CA ARG A 154 13.67 -27.53 14.99
C ARG A 154 14.35 -28.84 15.43
N THR A 155 13.60 -29.71 16.09
CA THR A 155 14.09 -31.02 16.55
C THR A 155 14.52 -31.89 15.36
N LEU A 156 13.73 -31.91 14.28
CA LEU A 156 14.08 -32.64 13.07
C LEU A 156 15.36 -32.12 12.41
N TYR A 157 15.51 -30.79 12.28
CA TYR A 157 16.72 -30.15 11.77
C TYR A 157 17.96 -30.54 12.57
N LEU A 158 17.88 -30.43 13.91
CA LEU A 158 19.00 -30.78 14.79
C LEU A 158 19.32 -32.28 14.71
N ASN A 159 18.32 -33.16 14.80
CA ASN A 159 18.56 -34.61 14.77
C ASN A 159 19.29 -35.07 13.50
N LYS A 160 18.94 -34.50 12.34
CA LYS A 160 19.53 -34.89 11.05
C LYS A 160 20.83 -34.15 10.73
N TYR A 161 20.90 -32.85 11.04
CA TYR A 161 21.92 -31.95 10.50
C TYR A 161 22.74 -31.24 11.59
N ASN A 162 22.71 -31.66 12.86
CA ASN A 162 23.41 -30.98 13.96
C ASN A 162 24.88 -30.63 13.65
N LYS A 163 25.63 -31.53 13.03
CA LYS A 163 27.04 -31.29 12.67
C LYS A 163 27.22 -30.11 11.72
N ALA A 164 26.29 -29.93 10.79
CA ALA A 164 26.28 -28.82 9.85
C ALA A 164 25.73 -27.52 10.47
N LEU A 165 24.99 -27.60 11.59
CA LEU A 165 24.26 -26.46 12.18
C LEU A 165 24.87 -25.91 13.47
N SER A 166 25.72 -26.68 14.17
CA SER A 166 26.18 -26.36 15.53
C SER A 166 26.94 -25.04 15.64
N HIS A 167 27.64 -24.63 14.58
CA HIS A 167 28.38 -23.37 14.53
C HIS A 167 27.51 -22.14 14.22
N LEU A 168 26.22 -22.35 13.88
CA LEU A 168 25.29 -21.30 13.45
C LEU A 168 24.28 -20.91 14.52
N HIS A 169 24.36 -21.49 15.73
CA HIS A 169 23.38 -21.23 16.79
C HIS A 169 23.38 -19.76 17.25
N ASP A 170 24.57 -19.18 17.43
CA ASP A 170 24.71 -17.78 17.82
C ASP A 170 24.20 -16.84 16.71
N GLU A 171 24.50 -17.13 15.45
CA GLU A 171 23.98 -16.39 14.29
C GLU A 171 22.45 -16.47 14.18
N ARG A 172 21.87 -17.67 14.28
CA ARG A 172 20.42 -17.88 14.31
C ARG A 172 19.76 -17.07 15.41
N SER A 173 20.39 -16.95 16.59
CA SER A 173 19.83 -16.17 17.69
C SER A 173 19.67 -14.70 17.32
N ILE A 174 20.58 -14.12 16.52
CA ILE A 174 20.49 -12.73 16.07
C ILE A 174 19.30 -12.53 15.13
N GLU A 175 19.10 -13.44 14.17
CA GLU A 175 17.94 -13.42 13.27
C GLU A 175 16.62 -13.51 14.03
N LEU A 176 16.53 -14.42 15.00
CA LEU A 176 15.34 -14.57 15.83
C LEU A 176 15.08 -13.35 16.72
N LEU A 177 16.13 -12.67 17.21
CA LEU A 177 15.99 -11.42 17.99
C LEU A 177 15.44 -10.28 17.13
N TRP A 178 15.87 -10.15 15.86
CA TRP A 178 15.31 -9.15 14.95
C TRP A 178 13.82 -9.38 14.65
N ARG A 179 13.38 -10.65 14.67
CA ARG A 179 11.99 -11.05 14.40
C ARG A 179 11.13 -11.18 15.66
N ASP A 180 11.65 -10.83 16.84
CA ASP A 180 10.98 -11.00 18.14
C ASP A 180 10.47 -12.44 18.39
N ALA A 181 11.16 -13.46 17.86
CA ALA A 181 10.75 -14.86 17.94
C ALA A 181 11.10 -15.48 19.30
N PHE A 182 10.50 -14.96 20.38
CA PHE A 182 10.90 -15.24 21.76
C PHE A 182 10.79 -16.71 22.16
N GLN A 183 9.78 -17.44 21.67
CA GLN A 183 9.64 -18.87 21.94
C GLN A 183 10.80 -19.67 21.32
N ALA A 184 11.08 -19.45 20.04
CA ALA A 184 12.20 -20.10 19.36
C ALA A 184 13.56 -19.76 20.00
N LEU A 185 13.72 -18.53 20.51
CA LEU A 185 14.91 -18.11 21.25
C LEU A 185 15.06 -18.85 22.58
N GLU A 186 13.98 -19.02 23.34
CA GLU A 186 13.98 -19.76 24.60
C GLU A 186 14.45 -21.21 24.37
N GLU A 187 13.94 -21.85 23.32
CA GLU A 187 14.33 -23.21 22.93
C GLU A 187 15.78 -23.31 22.41
N LEU A 188 16.28 -22.26 21.75
CA LEU A 188 17.65 -22.21 21.23
C LEU A 188 18.68 -21.87 22.33
N THR A 189 18.28 -21.14 23.36
CA THR A 189 19.16 -20.62 24.43
C THR A 189 20.11 -21.65 25.05
N PRO A 190 19.70 -22.91 25.32
CA PRO A 190 20.60 -23.93 25.84
C PRO A 190 21.79 -24.25 24.93
N LEU A 191 21.64 -24.04 23.62
CA LEU A 191 22.65 -24.36 22.59
C LEU A 191 23.60 -23.19 22.29
N LEU A 192 23.34 -22.00 22.84
CA LEU A 192 24.14 -20.81 22.60
C LEU A 192 25.45 -20.81 23.40
N SER A 193 26.41 -20.02 22.93
CA SER A 193 27.55 -19.65 23.77
C SER A 193 27.10 -18.82 24.98
N ASP A 194 27.87 -18.84 26.07
CA ASP A 194 27.49 -18.13 27.30
C ASP A 194 27.35 -16.62 27.12
N ASP A 195 28.10 -16.06 26.18
CA ASP A 195 28.04 -14.64 25.85
C ASP A 195 26.76 -14.28 25.10
N TYR A 196 26.35 -15.11 24.15
CA TYR A 196 25.07 -14.94 23.45
C TYR A 196 23.86 -15.23 24.34
N LYS A 197 23.95 -16.15 25.31
CA LYS A 197 22.90 -16.31 26.35
C LYS A 197 22.66 -15.01 27.11
N LYS A 198 23.72 -14.30 27.50
CA LYS A 198 23.62 -13.00 28.21
C LYS A 198 23.02 -11.93 27.30
N LEU A 199 23.44 -11.87 26.05
CA LEU A 199 22.90 -10.95 25.03
C LEU A 199 21.40 -11.19 24.80
N VAL A 200 21.00 -12.43 24.47
CA VAL A 200 19.60 -12.83 24.24
C VAL A 200 18.74 -12.46 25.44
N LYS A 201 19.18 -12.78 26.66
CA LYS A 201 18.42 -12.46 27.88
C LYS A 201 18.19 -10.95 28.06
N ALA A 202 19.21 -10.13 27.82
CA ALA A 202 19.09 -8.67 27.90
C ALA A 202 18.16 -8.10 26.82
N VAL A 203 18.32 -8.55 25.57
CA VAL A 203 17.50 -8.10 24.44
C VAL A 203 16.04 -8.51 24.62
N VAL A 204 15.76 -9.76 24.99
CA VAL A 204 14.39 -10.25 25.23
C VAL A 204 13.72 -9.48 26.35
N ALA A 205 14.41 -9.18 27.47
CA ALA A 205 13.84 -8.39 28.55
C ALA A 205 13.46 -6.96 28.09
N LEU A 206 14.31 -6.31 27.29
CA LEU A 206 14.04 -5.00 26.72
C LEU A 206 12.88 -5.03 25.71
N ARG A 207 12.84 -6.03 24.83
CA ARG A 207 11.82 -6.16 23.78
C ARG A 207 10.45 -6.60 24.31
N LYS A 208 10.42 -7.35 25.41
CA LYS A 208 9.21 -7.61 26.21
C LYS A 208 8.83 -6.42 27.11
N TYR A 209 9.55 -5.30 27.02
CA TYR A 209 9.32 -4.07 27.78
C TYR A 209 9.29 -4.28 29.30
N GLN A 210 10.16 -5.15 29.81
CA GLN A 210 10.35 -5.30 31.25
C GLN A 210 10.80 -3.95 31.84
N LYS A 211 10.11 -3.48 32.89
CA LYS A 211 10.36 -2.14 33.46
C LYS A 211 11.64 -2.11 34.33
N ASP A 212 11.81 -3.08 35.22
CA ASP A 212 12.87 -3.08 36.23
C ASP A 212 13.95 -4.12 35.94
N GLY A 213 15.17 -3.90 36.44
CA GLY A 213 16.27 -4.86 36.35
C GLY A 213 16.95 -4.98 34.98
N VAL A 214 16.48 -4.27 33.95
CA VAL A 214 17.08 -4.30 32.60
C VAL A 214 18.55 -3.84 32.59
N ASN A 215 18.92 -2.87 33.43
CA ASN A 215 20.30 -2.41 33.55
C ASN A 215 21.24 -3.51 34.06
N LEU A 216 20.78 -4.35 35.00
CA LEU A 216 21.57 -5.47 35.51
C LEU A 216 21.82 -6.51 34.41
N LEU A 217 20.83 -6.75 33.53
CA LEU A 217 20.98 -7.66 32.41
C LEU A 217 21.95 -7.09 31.35
N ILE A 218 21.82 -5.81 31.01
CA ILE A 218 22.72 -5.11 30.08
C ILE A 218 24.16 -5.15 30.60
N ASN A 219 24.39 -4.90 31.89
CA ASN A 219 25.72 -4.89 32.48
C ASN A 219 26.39 -6.27 32.49
N ARG A 220 25.62 -7.36 32.40
CA ARG A 220 26.14 -8.72 32.28
C ARG A 220 26.55 -9.07 30.86
N VAL A 221 26.10 -8.32 29.84
CA VAL A 221 26.54 -8.54 28.46
C VAL A 221 28.04 -8.19 28.35
N PRO A 222 28.87 -9.06 27.75
CA PRO A 222 30.29 -8.79 27.53
C PRO A 222 30.52 -7.47 26.81
N GLU A 223 31.65 -6.83 27.05
CA GLU A 223 31.97 -5.53 26.47
C GLU A 223 31.96 -5.55 24.93
N THR A 224 32.48 -6.62 24.33
CA THR A 224 32.47 -6.87 22.88
C THR A 224 31.07 -6.93 22.27
N LEU A 225 30.05 -7.29 23.06
CA LEU A 225 28.65 -7.39 22.62
C LEU A 225 27.76 -6.24 23.13
N ARG A 226 28.30 -5.32 23.94
CA ARG A 226 27.50 -4.26 24.57
C ARG A 226 26.96 -3.24 23.56
N ASN A 227 27.69 -3.05 22.46
CA ASN A 227 27.29 -2.23 21.32
C ASN A 227 26.73 -3.06 20.15
N HIS A 228 26.39 -4.33 20.39
CA HIS A 228 25.80 -5.18 19.35
C HIS A 228 24.46 -4.57 18.85
N PRO A 229 24.21 -4.53 17.53
CA PRO A 229 23.03 -3.88 16.94
C PRO A 229 21.68 -4.24 17.55
N VAL A 230 21.41 -5.53 17.77
CA VAL A 230 20.13 -5.96 18.37
C VAL A 230 19.91 -5.39 19.77
N LEU A 231 20.98 -5.19 20.55
CA LEU A 231 20.90 -4.62 21.89
C LEU A 231 20.69 -3.12 21.83
N ASN A 232 21.38 -2.41 20.93
CA ASN A 232 21.14 -0.99 20.69
C ASN A 232 19.69 -0.74 20.27
N PHE A 233 19.17 -1.53 19.33
CA PHE A 233 17.78 -1.40 18.87
C PHE A 233 16.77 -1.67 19.97
N ALA A 234 17.00 -2.71 20.80
CA ALA A 234 16.14 -3.01 21.93
C ALA A 234 16.16 -1.91 22.99
N ARG A 235 17.35 -1.37 23.31
CA ARG A 235 17.52 -0.22 24.22
C ARG A 235 16.79 1.02 23.72
N PHE A 236 16.82 1.28 22.41
CA PHE A 236 16.12 2.39 21.77
C PHE A 236 14.60 2.23 21.84
N LYS A 237 14.07 1.07 21.43
CA LYS A 237 12.63 0.78 21.44
C LYS A 237 12.05 0.79 22.86
N TRP A 238 12.79 0.26 23.83
CA TRP A 238 12.41 0.31 25.24
C TRP A 238 12.25 1.76 25.73
N ARG A 239 13.20 2.65 25.41
CA ARG A 239 13.13 4.07 25.79
C ARG A 239 11.90 4.77 25.21
N LEU A 240 11.65 4.59 23.91
CA LEU A 240 10.48 5.14 23.24
C LEU A 240 9.16 4.65 23.87
N LYS A 241 9.10 3.37 24.27
CA LYS A 241 7.89 2.80 24.92
C LYS A 241 7.57 3.47 26.25
N PHE A 242 8.60 3.85 27.01
CA PHE A 242 8.45 4.47 28.33
C PHE A 242 8.56 6.01 28.31
N GLY A 243 8.52 6.64 27.13
CA GLY A 243 8.51 8.10 26.99
C GLY A 243 9.86 8.77 27.27
N TYR A 244 10.96 8.03 27.25
CA TYR A 244 12.31 8.57 27.44
C TYR A 244 12.90 9.05 26.11
N ASP A 245 12.22 9.98 25.44
CA ASP A 245 12.53 10.37 24.06
C ASP A 245 13.90 11.04 23.94
N ASP A 246 14.29 11.90 24.88
CA ASP A 246 15.63 12.53 24.89
C ASP A 246 16.75 11.48 24.94
N ARG A 247 16.56 10.44 25.77
CA ARG A 247 17.53 9.33 25.90
C ARG A 247 17.48 8.42 24.68
N ALA A 248 16.33 8.30 24.01
CA ALA A 248 16.19 7.54 22.78
C ALA A 248 16.91 8.26 21.64
N TYR A 249 16.74 9.59 21.56
CA TYR A 249 17.47 10.45 20.65
C TYR A 249 18.98 10.32 20.86
N GLN A 250 19.46 10.51 22.09
CA GLN A 250 20.89 10.44 22.39
C GLN A 250 21.48 9.09 21.93
N LEU A 251 20.83 7.98 22.28
CA LEU A 251 21.28 6.65 21.85
C LEU A 251 21.28 6.52 20.32
N LEU A 252 20.22 6.99 19.66
CA LEU A 252 20.13 6.93 18.20
C LEU A 252 21.24 7.75 17.54
N PHE A 253 21.52 8.95 18.04
CA PHE A 253 22.60 9.81 17.56
C PHE A 253 23.96 9.12 17.71
N GLU A 254 24.25 8.54 18.88
CA GLU A 254 25.51 7.83 19.17
C GLU A 254 25.75 6.64 18.22
N VAL A 255 24.70 5.88 17.85
CA VAL A 255 24.85 4.66 17.03
C VAL A 255 24.70 4.89 15.53
N SER A 256 24.23 6.07 15.09
CA SER A 256 23.87 6.35 13.69
C SER A 256 25.06 6.56 12.76
N GLY A 257 26.28 6.66 13.27
CA GLY A 257 27.48 6.94 12.48
C GLY A 257 27.97 5.78 11.61
N THR A 258 27.60 4.52 11.90
CA THR A 258 28.09 3.33 11.16
C THR A 258 27.04 2.22 11.09
N LYS A 259 27.08 1.41 10.00
CA LYS A 259 26.23 0.21 9.84
C LYS A 259 26.53 -0.85 10.91
N GLU A 260 27.76 -0.85 11.43
CA GLU A 260 28.22 -1.75 12.49
C GLU A 260 27.36 -1.65 13.76
N TYR A 261 26.91 -0.45 14.17
CA TYR A 261 26.12 -0.27 15.39
C TYR A 261 24.61 -0.28 15.17
N LEU A 262 24.15 0.04 13.95
CA LEU A 262 22.74 -0.05 13.57
C LEU A 262 22.32 -1.47 13.19
N GLY A 263 23.24 -2.26 12.61
CA GLY A 263 22.98 -3.58 12.02
C GLY A 263 22.09 -3.49 10.79
N ARG A 264 20.78 -3.27 11.02
CA ARG A 264 19.75 -3.13 9.99
C ARG A 264 19.16 -1.72 10.02
N PRO A 265 19.77 -0.70 9.38
CA PRO A 265 19.27 0.68 9.41
C PRO A 265 17.77 0.83 9.14
N GLU A 266 17.21 -0.01 8.26
CA GLU A 266 15.82 -0.02 7.83
C GLU A 266 14.85 -0.18 8.99
N VAL A 267 15.18 -1.02 9.99
CA VAL A 267 14.27 -1.25 11.13
C VAL A 267 14.19 -0.05 12.08
N TRP A 268 15.14 0.88 11.99
CA TRP A 268 15.15 2.12 12.77
C TRP A 268 14.33 3.22 12.11
N ALA A 269 14.20 3.20 10.77
CA ALA A 269 13.71 4.31 9.95
C ALA A 269 12.33 4.83 10.39
N GLU A 270 11.36 3.95 10.66
CA GLU A 270 10.01 4.40 11.03
C GLU A 270 9.96 5.08 12.40
N ASN A 271 10.69 4.55 13.38
CA ASN A 271 10.75 5.15 14.71
C ASN A 271 11.58 6.44 14.69
N ARG A 272 12.62 6.49 13.83
CA ARG A 272 13.42 7.70 13.54
C ARG A 272 12.54 8.81 12.97
N GLU A 273 11.76 8.54 11.93
CA GLU A 273 10.83 9.52 11.35
C GLU A 273 9.80 9.98 12.39
N ARG A 274 9.22 9.05 13.17
CA ARG A 274 8.23 9.39 14.20
C ARG A 274 8.80 10.31 15.27
N LEU A 275 10.01 10.03 15.76
CA LEU A 275 10.70 10.87 16.73
C LEU A 275 11.02 12.25 16.15
N ALA A 276 11.52 12.31 14.91
CA ALA A 276 11.79 13.57 14.23
C ALA A 276 10.51 14.41 14.02
N ARG A 277 9.38 13.79 13.67
CA ARG A 277 8.08 14.49 13.56
C ARG A 277 7.57 15.01 14.90
N LYS A 278 7.81 14.28 15.99
CA LYS A 278 7.46 14.75 17.33
C LYS A 278 8.29 16.00 17.69
N LEU A 279 9.61 15.95 17.51
CA LEU A 279 10.48 17.09 17.75
C LEU A 279 10.14 18.30 16.85
N LEU A 280 9.80 18.04 15.58
CA LEU A 280 9.31 19.07 14.66
C LEU A 280 8.02 19.73 15.15
N TRP A 281 7.09 18.95 15.71
CA TRP A 281 5.85 19.48 16.31
C TRP A 281 6.12 20.31 17.58
N GLU A 282 7.09 19.89 18.39
CA GLU A 282 7.51 20.56 19.63
C GLU A 282 8.41 21.79 19.39
N GLY A 283 8.80 22.06 18.14
CA GLY A 283 9.64 23.21 17.78
C GLY A 283 11.15 22.95 17.81
N ASP A 284 11.59 21.74 18.15
CA ASP A 284 13.01 21.35 18.17
C ASP A 284 13.49 20.91 16.78
N TYR A 285 13.56 21.88 15.88
CA TYR A 285 13.89 21.64 14.47
C TYR A 285 15.31 21.10 14.26
N LYS A 286 16.26 21.53 15.11
CA LYS A 286 17.66 21.13 15.00
C LYS A 286 17.84 19.65 15.32
N ASN A 287 17.28 19.18 16.43
CA ASN A 287 17.37 17.75 16.77
C ASN A 287 16.52 16.91 15.81
N ALA A 288 15.36 17.41 15.37
CA ALA A 288 14.57 16.73 14.33
C ALA A 288 15.38 16.50 13.04
N TYR A 289 16.12 17.51 12.58
CA TYR A 289 17.00 17.42 11.41
C TYR A 289 18.15 16.43 11.63
N ASN A 290 18.90 16.57 12.74
CA ASN A 290 20.07 15.72 13.03
C ASN A 290 19.73 14.23 13.11
N ILE A 291 18.55 13.89 13.61
CA ILE A 291 18.06 12.51 13.66
C ILE A 291 17.83 11.96 12.26
N LEU A 292 17.44 12.79 11.30
CA LEU A 292 17.13 12.33 9.94
C LEU A 292 18.40 12.21 9.10
N SER A 293 19.29 13.21 9.13
CA SER A 293 20.46 13.26 8.24
C SER A 293 21.47 12.13 8.45
N GLY A 294 21.52 11.51 9.64
CA GLY A 294 22.40 10.37 9.94
C GLY A 294 21.78 8.98 9.70
N HIS A 295 20.91 8.77 8.71
CA HIS A 295 20.13 7.52 8.65
C HIS A 295 20.83 6.30 8.05
N ILE A 296 21.72 6.47 7.07
CA ILE A 296 22.41 5.41 6.28
C ILE A 296 21.54 4.27 5.70
N VAL A 297 20.20 4.39 5.77
CA VAL A 297 19.23 3.46 5.17
C VAL A 297 19.43 3.31 3.66
N GLU A 298 19.44 2.06 3.19
CA GLU A 298 19.60 1.71 1.76
C GLU A 298 18.24 1.47 1.07
N ASP A 299 17.23 0.99 1.80
CA ASP A 299 15.86 0.82 1.26
C ASP A 299 15.34 2.15 0.69
N THR A 300 15.05 2.17 -0.60
CA THR A 300 14.71 3.38 -1.36
C THR A 300 13.47 4.08 -0.80
N ARG A 301 12.45 3.31 -0.43
CA ARG A 301 11.19 3.86 0.11
C ARG A 301 11.40 4.52 1.47
N LEU A 302 12.14 3.88 2.37
CA LEU A 302 12.43 4.41 3.70
C LEU A 302 13.39 5.59 3.61
N ARG A 303 14.46 5.49 2.81
CA ARG A 303 15.39 6.60 2.56
C ARG A 303 14.66 7.82 2.02
N ALA A 304 13.83 7.67 1.01
CA ALA A 304 13.05 8.77 0.43
C ALA A 304 12.20 9.52 1.48
N ARG A 305 11.60 8.80 2.43
CA ARG A 305 10.82 9.45 3.52
C ARG A 305 11.70 10.31 4.43
N LEU A 306 12.89 9.81 4.76
CA LEU A 306 13.81 10.49 5.67
C LEU A 306 14.48 11.69 5.00
N GLU A 307 14.98 11.51 3.77
CA GLU A 307 15.59 12.57 2.96
C GLU A 307 14.60 13.72 2.71
N TRP A 308 13.37 13.40 2.30
CA TRP A 308 12.36 14.43 2.08
C TRP A 308 12.06 15.24 3.35
N LEU A 309 11.91 14.57 4.50
CA LEU A 309 11.61 15.27 5.75
C LEU A 309 12.81 16.10 6.22
N ALA A 310 14.04 15.61 6.06
CA ALA A 310 15.26 16.35 6.36
C ALA A 310 15.36 17.61 5.51
N GLY A 311 15.14 17.50 4.18
CA GLY A 311 15.12 18.63 3.26
C GLY A 311 14.04 19.65 3.58
N PHE A 312 12.83 19.20 3.93
CA PHE A 312 11.74 20.09 4.36
C PHE A 312 12.11 20.86 5.63
N ILE A 313 12.66 20.19 6.64
CA ILE A 313 13.07 20.84 7.90
C ILE A 313 14.22 21.82 7.64
N ALA A 314 15.23 21.43 6.85
CA ALA A 314 16.34 22.28 6.47
C ALA A 314 15.86 23.57 5.80
N LEU A 315 15.04 23.46 4.74
CA LEU A 315 14.55 24.61 3.99
C LEU A 315 13.61 25.49 4.82
N ARG A 316 12.59 24.87 5.44
CA ARG A 316 11.45 25.61 5.97
C ARG A 316 11.64 26.04 7.41
N LYS A 317 12.33 25.24 8.22
CA LYS A 317 12.47 25.48 9.66
C LYS A 317 13.86 25.99 10.05
N LEU A 318 14.91 25.46 9.43
CA LEU A 318 16.29 25.90 9.70
C LEU A 318 16.77 27.02 8.76
N LYS A 319 16.04 27.29 7.68
CA LYS A 319 16.42 28.27 6.63
C LYS A 319 17.80 27.97 6.03
N ASP A 320 18.10 26.68 5.87
CA ASP A 320 19.32 26.17 5.26
C ASP A 320 19.00 25.56 3.89
N PRO A 321 18.98 26.38 2.82
CA PRO A 321 18.67 25.88 1.49
C PRO A 321 19.79 25.04 0.88
N ASN A 322 21.04 25.09 1.39
CA ASN A 322 22.12 24.26 0.87
C ASN A 322 21.94 22.81 1.31
N SER A 323 21.72 22.56 2.60
CA SER A 323 21.40 21.19 3.06
C SER A 323 20.07 20.69 2.49
N ALA A 324 19.08 21.56 2.29
CA ALA A 324 17.85 21.17 1.62
C ALA A 324 18.08 20.71 0.17
N LEU A 325 18.99 21.36 -0.55
CA LEU A 325 19.34 21.01 -1.93
C LEU A 325 19.88 19.58 -2.00
N ASP A 326 20.84 19.24 -1.14
CA ASP A 326 21.45 17.90 -1.09
C ASP A 326 20.41 16.80 -0.80
N HIS A 327 19.50 17.06 0.15
CA HIS A 327 18.44 16.13 0.52
C HIS A 327 17.40 15.94 -0.60
N PHE A 328 16.95 17.02 -1.25
CA PHE A 328 15.97 16.90 -2.33
C PHE A 328 16.57 16.29 -3.61
N GLN A 329 17.87 16.48 -3.87
CA GLN A 329 18.58 15.77 -4.93
C GLN A 329 18.69 14.27 -4.61
N SER A 330 19.15 13.92 -3.41
CA SER A 330 19.23 12.53 -2.94
C SER A 330 17.86 11.83 -2.97
N PHE A 331 16.79 12.56 -2.64
CA PHE A 331 15.42 12.10 -2.76
C PHE A 331 15.03 11.83 -4.23
N LEU A 332 15.35 12.73 -5.15
CA LEU A 332 15.01 12.59 -6.57
C LEU A 332 15.81 11.48 -7.28
N GLU A 333 16.98 11.12 -6.78
CA GLU A 333 17.78 9.99 -7.32
C GLU A 333 17.11 8.63 -7.12
N ILE A 334 16.20 8.48 -6.15
CA ILE A 334 15.67 7.18 -5.71
C ILE A 334 14.16 7.04 -5.83
N VAL A 335 13.44 8.09 -6.25
CA VAL A 335 11.97 8.05 -6.38
C VAL A 335 11.53 8.02 -7.83
N GLU A 336 10.58 7.13 -8.12
CA GLU A 336 10.06 6.95 -9.48
C GLU A 336 8.56 7.27 -9.57
N SER A 337 7.82 7.15 -8.47
CA SER A 337 6.37 7.37 -8.49
C SER A 337 6.04 8.83 -8.85
N PRO A 338 5.04 9.11 -9.71
CA PRO A 338 4.63 10.46 -10.10
C PRO A 338 4.44 11.43 -8.93
N ILE A 339 3.84 10.92 -7.85
CA ILE A 339 3.62 11.63 -6.58
C ILE A 339 4.92 12.15 -5.98
N SER A 340 5.89 11.25 -5.86
CA SER A 340 7.16 11.56 -5.22
C SER A 340 8.01 12.43 -6.13
N VAL A 341 8.03 12.15 -7.43
CA VAL A 341 8.74 12.97 -8.43
C VAL A 341 8.21 14.41 -8.43
N GLY A 342 6.88 14.59 -8.53
CA GLY A 342 6.25 15.91 -8.46
C GLY A 342 6.59 16.66 -7.17
N ARG A 343 6.53 15.96 -6.02
CA ARG A 343 6.89 16.53 -4.71
C ARG A 343 8.37 16.93 -4.64
N GLY A 344 9.27 16.07 -5.08
CA GLY A 344 10.71 16.32 -5.04
C GLY A 344 11.09 17.52 -5.88
N PHE A 345 10.62 17.58 -7.13
CA PHE A 345 10.91 18.70 -8.01
C PHE A 345 10.23 20.00 -7.57
N TYR A 346 9.02 19.95 -6.99
CA TYR A 346 8.40 21.16 -6.43
C TYR A 346 9.25 21.76 -5.30
N TRP A 347 9.68 20.92 -4.35
CA TRP A 347 10.50 21.37 -3.22
C TRP A 347 11.93 21.75 -3.62
N LEU A 348 12.49 21.08 -4.63
CA LEU A 348 13.75 21.51 -5.25
C LEU A 348 13.61 22.89 -5.90
N GLY A 349 12.48 23.16 -6.57
CA GLY A 349 12.17 24.49 -7.10
C GLY A 349 12.12 25.56 -6.00
N ARG A 350 11.41 25.27 -4.90
CA ARG A 350 11.35 26.17 -3.72
C ARG A 350 12.74 26.38 -3.09
N THR A 351 13.60 25.37 -3.13
CA THR A 351 14.98 25.46 -2.64
C THR A 351 15.82 26.38 -3.53
N HIS A 352 15.69 26.26 -4.85
CA HIS A 352 16.35 27.16 -5.79
C HIS A 352 15.83 28.60 -5.71
N GLU A 353 14.54 28.83 -5.43
CA GLU A 353 14.03 30.18 -5.11
C GLU A 353 14.76 30.77 -3.88
N ALA A 354 14.92 29.98 -2.81
CA ALA A 354 15.62 30.42 -1.60
C ALA A 354 17.12 30.69 -1.82
N LEU A 355 17.73 30.02 -2.81
CA LEU A 355 19.10 30.28 -3.27
C LEU A 355 19.21 31.42 -4.31
N ASN A 356 18.09 32.08 -4.62
CA ASN A 356 18.00 33.11 -5.67
C ASN A 356 18.43 32.61 -7.06
N ASN A 357 18.24 31.33 -7.36
CA ASN A 357 18.50 30.70 -8.66
C ASN A 357 17.18 30.44 -9.40
N LEU A 358 16.59 31.50 -9.95
CA LEU A 358 15.24 31.46 -10.54
C LEU A 358 15.16 30.57 -11.79
N ASP A 359 16.23 30.47 -12.59
CA ASP A 359 16.25 29.59 -13.77
C ASP A 359 16.18 28.11 -13.38
N SER A 360 16.95 27.70 -12.37
CA SER A 360 16.85 26.34 -11.85
C SER A 360 15.52 26.10 -11.16
N ALA A 361 14.98 27.09 -10.43
CA ALA A 361 13.65 26.98 -9.85
C ALA A 361 12.59 26.71 -10.90
N ARG A 362 12.58 27.47 -12.00
CA ARG A 362 11.66 27.30 -13.12
C ARG A 362 11.79 25.92 -13.77
N ARG A 363 13.02 25.43 -14.00
CA ARG A 363 13.24 24.07 -14.53
C ARG A 363 12.71 22.98 -13.59
N SER A 364 12.92 23.13 -12.28
CA SER A 364 12.37 22.17 -11.32
C SER A 364 10.84 22.20 -11.30
N TYR A 365 10.21 23.37 -11.34
CA TYR A 365 8.75 23.45 -11.46
C TYR A 365 8.24 22.84 -12.77
N ASP A 366 8.93 23.04 -13.89
CA ASP A 366 8.57 22.43 -15.17
C ASP A 366 8.50 20.90 -15.05
N ARG A 367 9.54 20.28 -14.46
CA ARG A 367 9.59 18.83 -14.19
C ARG A 367 8.52 18.38 -13.19
N ALA A 368 8.22 19.16 -12.16
CA ALA A 368 7.14 18.86 -11.23
C ALA A 368 5.76 18.89 -11.92
N SER A 369 5.55 19.86 -12.82
CA SER A 369 4.29 20.09 -13.53
C SER A 369 3.92 18.97 -14.52
N GLU A 370 4.90 18.19 -14.98
CA GLU A 370 4.64 16.95 -15.76
C GLU A 370 3.75 15.97 -14.98
N ASN A 371 3.76 16.04 -13.64
CA ASN A 371 2.92 15.24 -12.74
C ASN A 371 1.67 16.00 -12.28
N TYR A 372 1.01 16.71 -13.21
CA TYR A 372 -0.11 17.62 -12.97
C TYR A 372 -1.32 17.00 -12.23
N THR A 373 -1.44 15.68 -12.19
CA THR A 373 -2.50 14.99 -11.44
C THR A 373 -2.24 14.95 -9.93
N THR A 374 -1.08 15.41 -9.49
CA THR A 374 -0.63 15.38 -8.10
C THR A 374 -0.68 16.77 -7.46
N TYR A 375 -0.88 16.84 -6.14
CA TYR A 375 -0.90 18.07 -5.35
C TYR A 375 0.28 19.00 -5.67
N TYR A 376 1.49 18.44 -5.71
CA TYR A 376 2.71 19.20 -5.98
C TYR A 376 2.91 19.55 -7.45
N GLY A 377 2.44 18.72 -8.37
CA GLY A 377 2.41 19.07 -9.79
C GLY A 377 1.47 20.22 -10.08
N GLN A 378 0.31 20.26 -9.41
CA GLN A 378 -0.63 21.38 -9.48
C GLN A 378 -0.05 22.68 -8.90
N LEU A 379 0.63 22.62 -7.74
CA LEU A 379 1.34 23.79 -7.21
C LEU A 379 2.48 24.26 -8.14
N ALA A 380 3.12 23.34 -8.86
CA ALA A 380 4.16 23.68 -9.82
C ALA A 380 3.59 24.33 -11.10
N LEU A 381 2.43 23.88 -11.59
CA LEU A 381 1.70 24.54 -12.68
C LEU A 381 1.39 26.00 -12.33
N GLU A 382 0.87 26.24 -11.11
CA GLU A 382 0.59 27.58 -10.61
C GLU A 382 1.87 28.45 -10.55
N LYS A 383 2.97 27.90 -10.02
CA LYS A 383 4.29 28.58 -10.00
C LYS A 383 4.80 28.98 -11.40
N LEU A 384 4.38 28.26 -12.43
CA LEU A 384 4.72 28.54 -13.82
C LEU A 384 3.70 29.43 -14.54
N GLY A 385 2.58 29.77 -13.90
CA GLY A 385 1.44 30.46 -14.51
C GLY A 385 0.77 29.63 -15.61
N ARG A 386 0.69 28.31 -15.43
CA ARG A 386 0.07 27.36 -16.39
C ARG A 386 -1.23 26.79 -15.85
N ASN A 387 -2.21 26.62 -16.73
CA ASN A 387 -3.45 25.91 -16.44
C ASN A 387 -3.26 24.38 -16.44
N LEU A 388 -4.25 23.65 -15.93
CA LEU A 388 -4.31 22.20 -16.08
C LEU A 388 -4.36 21.83 -17.57
N PRO A 389 -3.64 20.77 -18.01
CA PRO A 389 -3.59 20.37 -19.41
C PRO A 389 -4.85 19.61 -19.82
N TYR A 390 -5.96 20.33 -19.98
CA TYR A 390 -7.29 19.78 -20.21
C TYR A 390 -7.37 18.85 -21.43
N ASP A 391 -6.73 19.19 -22.54
CA ASP A 391 -6.67 18.35 -23.75
C ASP A 391 -6.06 16.96 -23.49
N ILE A 392 -5.08 16.87 -22.58
CA ILE A 392 -4.45 15.60 -22.20
C ILE A 392 -5.39 14.79 -21.30
N MET A 393 -6.09 15.47 -20.39
CA MET A 393 -7.10 14.86 -19.51
C MET A 393 -8.25 14.26 -20.33
N ARG A 394 -8.65 14.91 -21.42
CA ARG A 394 -9.82 14.52 -22.22
C ARG A 394 -9.54 13.64 -23.43
N ARG A 395 -8.39 12.94 -23.49
CA ARG A 395 -8.12 12.01 -24.59
C ARG A 395 -9.27 10.98 -24.69
N ASN A 396 -10.17 11.19 -25.65
CA ASN A 396 -11.29 10.29 -25.94
C ASN A 396 -10.71 8.98 -26.45
N VAL A 397 -10.71 7.95 -25.60
CA VAL A 397 -10.20 6.62 -25.98
C VAL A 397 -11.31 5.86 -26.70
N THR A 398 -11.57 6.23 -27.95
CA THR A 398 -12.43 5.43 -28.84
C THR A 398 -11.56 4.48 -29.66
N LEU A 399 -10.91 3.52 -28.99
CA LEU A 399 -10.16 2.44 -29.64
C LEU A 399 -11.00 1.16 -29.65
N GLN A 400 -11.03 0.45 -30.77
CA GLN A 400 -11.72 -0.85 -30.84
C GLN A 400 -10.94 -1.92 -30.06
N TRP A 401 -11.22 -2.02 -28.76
CA TRP A 401 -10.60 -3.01 -27.89
C TRP A 401 -10.87 -4.45 -28.35
N ARG A 402 -12.00 -4.68 -29.04
CA ARG A 402 -12.42 -5.97 -29.63
C ARG A 402 -11.41 -6.59 -30.60
N ASN A 403 -10.47 -5.80 -31.13
CA ASN A 403 -9.39 -6.27 -32.01
C ASN A 403 -8.02 -6.32 -31.29
N ALA A 404 -8.01 -6.21 -29.96
CA ALA A 404 -6.77 -6.26 -29.18
C ALA A 404 -6.22 -7.69 -29.08
N GLU A 405 -4.90 -7.81 -29.12
CA GLU A 405 -4.20 -9.09 -29.00
C GLU A 405 -4.46 -9.75 -27.63
N PHE A 406 -4.57 -8.93 -26.57
CA PHE A 406 -4.78 -9.42 -25.21
C PHE A 406 -6.09 -10.17 -25.02
N ILE A 407 -7.08 -10.05 -25.92
CA ILE A 407 -8.34 -10.82 -25.84
C ILE A 407 -8.07 -12.33 -25.92
N GLN A 408 -6.98 -12.73 -26.60
CA GLN A 408 -6.58 -14.14 -26.71
C GLN A 408 -5.83 -14.64 -25.46
N SER A 409 -5.38 -13.76 -24.58
CA SER A 409 -4.72 -14.15 -23.32
C SER A 409 -5.67 -14.92 -22.42
N THR A 410 -5.16 -15.98 -21.78
CA THR A 410 -5.92 -16.72 -20.76
C THR A 410 -6.17 -15.86 -19.52
N VAL A 411 -5.34 -14.87 -19.23
CA VAL A 411 -5.55 -13.90 -18.14
C VAL A 411 -6.79 -13.05 -18.39
N PHE A 412 -6.93 -12.49 -19.60
CA PHE A 412 -8.14 -11.72 -19.97
C PHE A 412 -9.37 -12.61 -19.98
N GLN A 413 -9.29 -13.81 -20.58
CA GLN A 413 -10.39 -14.77 -20.60
C GLN A 413 -10.84 -15.17 -19.19
N ALA A 414 -9.89 -15.37 -18.26
CA ALA A 414 -10.20 -15.65 -16.87
C ALA A 414 -10.93 -14.49 -16.21
N ALA A 415 -10.48 -13.25 -16.43
CA ALA A 415 -11.18 -12.07 -15.93
C ALA A 415 -12.63 -11.96 -16.43
N ILE A 416 -12.86 -12.18 -17.74
CA ILE A 416 -14.21 -12.16 -18.32
C ILE A 416 -15.09 -13.27 -17.73
N LEU A 417 -14.56 -14.48 -17.55
CA LEU A 417 -15.28 -15.58 -16.92
C LEU A 417 -15.65 -15.26 -15.47
N MET A 418 -14.76 -14.61 -14.72
CA MET A 418 -15.02 -14.20 -13.33
C MET A 418 -16.03 -13.05 -13.25
N LEU A 419 -15.99 -12.06 -14.16
CA LEU A 419 -17.05 -11.05 -14.27
C LEU A 419 -18.41 -11.72 -14.52
N ALA A 420 -18.46 -12.68 -15.45
CA ALA A 420 -19.68 -13.42 -15.77
C ALA A 420 -20.19 -14.31 -14.62
N ALA A 421 -19.30 -14.70 -13.70
CA ALA A 421 -19.61 -15.45 -12.48
C ALA A 421 -19.84 -14.54 -11.25
N ASN A 422 -19.93 -13.22 -11.43
CA ASN A 422 -20.08 -12.21 -10.37
C ASN A 422 -18.91 -12.17 -9.35
N GLU A 423 -17.72 -12.59 -9.75
CA GLU A 423 -16.48 -12.57 -8.95
C GLU A 423 -15.63 -11.33 -9.30
N LYS A 424 -16.20 -10.13 -9.13
CA LYS A 424 -15.61 -8.86 -9.57
C LYS A 424 -14.20 -8.60 -9.02
N SER A 425 -13.96 -8.86 -7.73
CA SER A 425 -12.64 -8.64 -7.11
C SER A 425 -11.56 -9.56 -7.71
N LEU A 426 -11.91 -10.79 -8.07
CA LEU A 426 -10.98 -11.69 -8.74
C LEU A 426 -10.74 -11.26 -10.19
N ALA A 427 -11.78 -10.80 -10.89
CA ALA A 427 -11.63 -10.24 -12.24
C ALA A 427 -10.72 -8.99 -12.25
N GLU A 428 -10.92 -8.05 -11.32
CA GLU A 428 -10.07 -6.88 -11.14
C GLU A 428 -8.60 -7.26 -10.97
N ARG A 429 -8.32 -8.26 -10.11
CA ARG A 429 -6.96 -8.77 -9.91
C ARG A 429 -6.32 -9.23 -11.21
N PHE A 430 -7.06 -9.91 -12.07
CA PHE A 430 -6.55 -10.39 -13.36
C PHE A 430 -6.42 -9.27 -14.39
N LEU A 431 -7.35 -8.31 -14.45
CA LEU A 431 -7.28 -7.17 -15.37
C LEU A 431 -6.12 -6.23 -15.01
N THR A 432 -5.92 -5.95 -13.73
CA THR A 432 -4.78 -5.14 -13.27
C THR A 432 -3.46 -5.85 -13.46
N HIS A 433 -3.40 -7.17 -13.25
CA HIS A 433 -2.22 -7.99 -13.57
C HIS A 433 -1.91 -7.99 -15.07
N LEU A 434 -2.93 -8.22 -15.92
CA LEU A 434 -2.78 -8.18 -17.39
C LEU A 434 -2.13 -6.87 -17.83
N SER A 435 -2.55 -5.74 -17.24
CA SER A 435 -2.04 -4.42 -17.58
C SER A 435 -0.53 -4.22 -17.33
N GLU A 436 0.11 -5.01 -16.47
CA GLU A 436 1.53 -4.86 -16.16
C GLU A 436 2.45 -5.23 -17.35
N GLY A 437 1.95 -6.04 -18.30
CA GLY A 437 2.71 -6.52 -19.45
C GLY A 437 2.27 -5.95 -20.81
N LEU A 438 1.33 -5.01 -20.84
CA LEU A 438 0.81 -4.46 -22.11
C LEU A 438 1.65 -3.28 -22.60
N SER A 439 1.75 -3.12 -23.93
CA SER A 439 2.22 -1.88 -24.55
C SER A 439 1.25 -0.73 -24.30
N GLU A 440 1.70 0.53 -24.38
CA GLU A 440 0.84 1.71 -24.22
C GLU A 440 -0.40 1.67 -25.14
N GLN A 441 -0.24 1.22 -26.39
CA GLN A 441 -1.38 1.08 -27.31
C GLN A 441 -2.41 0.04 -26.83
N ASN A 442 -1.94 -1.08 -26.26
CA ASN A 442 -2.83 -2.10 -25.72
C ASN A 442 -3.40 -1.70 -24.35
N LEU A 443 -2.71 -0.86 -23.56
CA LEU A 443 -3.26 -0.23 -22.37
C LEU A 443 -4.44 0.68 -22.69
N LEU A 444 -4.35 1.50 -23.74
CA LEU A 444 -5.46 2.34 -24.21
C LEU A 444 -6.65 1.48 -24.67
N LYS A 445 -6.40 0.36 -25.37
CA LYS A 445 -7.46 -0.60 -25.72
C LYS A 445 -8.09 -1.23 -24.46
N LEU A 446 -7.29 -1.57 -23.46
CA LEU A 446 -7.82 -2.10 -22.20
C LEU A 446 -8.64 -1.05 -21.44
N GLU A 447 -8.19 0.20 -21.39
CA GLU A 447 -8.96 1.32 -20.83
C GLU A 447 -10.30 1.49 -21.56
N SER A 448 -10.34 1.41 -22.89
CA SER A 448 -11.60 1.45 -23.65
C SER A 448 -12.56 0.32 -23.26
N PHE A 449 -12.05 -0.89 -23.02
CA PHE A 449 -12.87 -1.99 -22.47
C PHE A 449 -13.39 -1.67 -21.06
N LEU A 450 -12.56 -1.10 -20.19
CA LEU A 450 -12.95 -0.77 -18.81
C LEU A 450 -13.97 0.37 -18.72
N ILE A 451 -13.90 1.34 -19.64
CA ILE A 451 -14.92 2.38 -19.80
C ILE A 451 -16.25 1.74 -20.24
N GLU A 452 -16.23 0.82 -21.20
CA GLU A 452 -17.45 0.11 -21.64
C GLU A 452 -18.02 -0.82 -20.55
N LEU A 453 -17.15 -1.36 -19.69
CA LEU A 453 -17.56 -2.16 -18.52
C LEU A 453 -18.31 -1.34 -17.46
N ASP A 454 -18.10 -0.02 -17.43
CA ASP A 454 -18.77 0.93 -16.54
C ASP A 454 -18.72 0.55 -15.04
N ASP A 455 -17.55 0.05 -14.61
CA ASP A 455 -17.26 -0.24 -13.20
C ASP A 455 -16.14 0.69 -12.70
N PRO A 456 -16.49 1.82 -12.03
CA PRO A 456 -15.52 2.83 -11.58
C PRO A 456 -14.46 2.29 -10.63
N HIS A 457 -14.78 1.24 -9.86
CA HIS A 457 -13.83 0.59 -8.98
C HIS A 457 -12.72 -0.08 -9.79
N ILE A 458 -13.07 -0.94 -10.73
CA ILE A 458 -12.08 -1.63 -11.59
C ILE A 458 -11.25 -0.62 -12.39
N GLN A 459 -11.90 0.44 -12.91
CA GLN A 459 -11.21 1.53 -13.60
C GLN A 459 -10.14 2.18 -12.72
N ILE A 460 -10.47 2.61 -11.50
CA ILE A 460 -9.49 3.22 -10.58
C ILE A 460 -8.35 2.26 -10.24
N ARG A 461 -8.65 0.98 -10.01
CA ARG A 461 -7.64 -0.03 -9.68
C ARG A 461 -6.64 -0.20 -10.82
N PHE A 462 -7.13 -0.23 -12.06
CA PHE A 462 -6.30 -0.20 -13.27
C PHE A 462 -5.50 1.11 -13.39
N GLY A 463 -6.14 2.27 -13.26
CA GLY A 463 -5.49 3.57 -13.38
C GLY A 463 -4.39 3.77 -12.34
N LYS A 464 -4.62 3.35 -11.08
CA LYS A 464 -3.61 3.38 -10.00
C LYS A 464 -2.44 2.45 -10.28
N ARG A 465 -2.69 1.26 -10.83
CA ARG A 465 -1.62 0.32 -11.22
C ARG A 465 -0.69 0.94 -12.26
N GLN A 466 -1.26 1.56 -13.29
CA GLN A 466 -0.50 2.22 -14.36
C GLN A 466 0.18 3.51 -13.89
N ALA A 467 -0.46 4.30 -13.03
CA ALA A 467 0.20 5.46 -12.42
C ALA A 467 1.45 5.04 -11.61
N GLY A 468 1.46 3.84 -11.05
CA GLY A 468 2.62 3.25 -10.38
C GLY A 468 3.81 2.95 -11.32
N THR A 469 3.58 2.80 -12.62
CA THR A 469 4.61 2.59 -13.65
C THR A 469 4.96 3.88 -14.40
N GLY A 470 4.42 5.03 -13.98
CA GLY A 470 4.63 6.34 -14.61
C GLY A 470 3.66 6.67 -15.75
N ILE A 471 2.67 5.81 -16.02
CA ILE A 471 1.68 6.01 -17.10
C ILE A 471 0.35 6.47 -16.50
N ILE A 472 -0.08 7.69 -16.83
CA ILE A 472 -1.36 8.23 -16.37
C ILE A 472 -2.47 7.87 -17.39
N MET A 473 -3.22 6.81 -17.08
CA MET A 473 -4.47 6.47 -17.78
C MET A 473 -5.60 7.32 -17.21
N PHE A 474 -5.69 8.58 -17.65
CA PHE A 474 -6.44 9.62 -16.93
C PHE A 474 -7.92 9.27 -16.72
N ASN A 475 -8.63 8.79 -17.74
CA ASN A 475 -10.05 8.46 -17.66
C ASN A 475 -10.31 7.39 -16.59
N SER A 476 -9.48 6.35 -16.53
CA SER A 476 -9.59 5.32 -15.50
C SER A 476 -9.09 5.78 -14.13
N TYR A 477 -8.04 6.62 -14.09
CA TYR A 477 -7.41 7.08 -12.85
C TYR A 477 -8.28 8.08 -12.08
N PHE A 478 -9.14 8.81 -12.80
CA PHE A 478 -10.18 9.71 -12.31
C PHE A 478 -11.56 9.31 -12.86
N ALA A 479 -11.89 8.01 -12.77
CA ALA A 479 -13.18 7.51 -13.20
C ALA A 479 -14.35 8.28 -12.55
N LEU A 480 -15.39 8.52 -13.34
CA LEU A 480 -16.65 9.07 -12.86
C LEU A 480 -17.53 7.94 -12.32
N HIS A 481 -18.28 8.24 -11.27
CA HIS A 481 -19.32 7.36 -10.74
C HIS A 481 -20.68 7.97 -11.03
N ALA A 482 -21.72 7.14 -11.19
CA ALA A 482 -23.12 7.54 -11.42
C ALA A 482 -23.71 8.52 -10.38
N MET A 483 -22.96 8.90 -9.34
CA MET A 483 -23.37 9.96 -8.41
C MET A 483 -23.37 11.33 -9.08
N VAL A 484 -22.65 11.54 -10.18
CA VAL A 484 -22.65 12.80 -10.94
C VAL A 484 -24.01 13.12 -11.55
N ASP A 485 -24.85 12.10 -11.79
CA ASP A 485 -26.17 12.24 -12.40
C ASP A 485 -27.26 12.70 -11.41
N TYR A 486 -26.90 12.94 -10.15
CA TYR A 486 -27.83 13.28 -9.07
C TYR A 486 -27.47 14.64 -8.46
N GLN A 487 -28.50 15.35 -7.98
CA GLN A 487 -28.32 16.56 -7.20
C GLN A 487 -28.18 16.22 -5.71
N TRP A 488 -27.05 16.61 -5.14
CA TRP A 488 -26.72 16.40 -3.73
C TRP A 488 -26.62 17.73 -2.97
N VAL A 489 -26.59 17.65 -1.64
CA VAL A 489 -26.44 18.83 -0.76
C VAL A 489 -25.04 19.46 -0.83
N VAL A 490 -24.06 18.73 -1.36
CA VAL A 490 -22.70 19.23 -1.67
C VAL A 490 -22.33 18.86 -3.10
N PRO A 491 -21.38 19.57 -3.74
CA PRO A 491 -20.98 19.31 -5.12
C PRO A 491 -20.41 17.91 -5.37
N SER A 492 -20.63 17.39 -6.58
CA SER A 492 -20.19 16.05 -6.98
C SER A 492 -18.67 15.90 -7.07
N ASP A 493 -17.90 16.96 -7.34
CA ASP A 493 -16.42 16.93 -7.29
C ASP A 493 -15.90 16.58 -5.89
N LEU A 494 -16.55 17.11 -4.85
CA LEU A 494 -16.24 16.78 -3.45
C LEU A 494 -16.61 15.33 -3.14
N LEU A 495 -17.80 14.87 -3.55
CA LEU A 495 -18.24 13.49 -3.34
C LEU A 495 -17.35 12.47 -4.05
N LEU A 496 -17.03 12.70 -5.32
CA LEU A 496 -16.13 11.84 -6.09
C LEU A 496 -14.74 11.79 -5.47
N SER A 497 -14.20 12.93 -5.05
CA SER A 497 -12.87 13.00 -4.42
C SER A 497 -12.81 12.19 -3.13
N ILE A 498 -13.85 12.29 -2.29
CA ILE A 498 -13.96 11.52 -1.06
C ILE A 498 -14.14 10.03 -1.36
N ALA A 499 -15.14 9.64 -2.16
CA ALA A 499 -15.40 8.23 -2.47
C ALA A 499 -14.22 7.53 -3.18
N ARG A 500 -13.53 8.22 -4.10
CA ARG A 500 -12.28 7.76 -4.72
C ARG A 500 -11.21 7.43 -3.70
N ARG A 501 -11.12 8.23 -2.63
CA ARG A 501 -10.09 8.08 -1.60
C ARG A 501 -10.48 7.04 -0.55
N GLU A 502 -11.75 6.99 -0.18
CA GLU A 502 -12.28 6.17 0.90
C GLU A 502 -12.47 4.71 0.50
N SER A 503 -13.14 4.43 -0.62
CA SER A 503 -13.41 3.06 -1.05
C SER A 503 -12.93 2.74 -2.47
N GLU A 504 -12.37 3.72 -3.17
CA GLU A 504 -12.05 3.57 -4.60
C GLU A 504 -13.32 3.19 -5.39
N PHE A 505 -14.47 3.71 -4.99
CA PHE A 505 -15.81 3.38 -5.50
C PHE A 505 -16.30 1.95 -5.24
N ASP A 506 -15.67 1.17 -4.34
CA ASP A 506 -16.25 -0.09 -3.86
C ASP A 506 -17.40 0.19 -2.89
N GLN A 507 -18.63 -0.16 -3.28
CA GLN A 507 -19.82 0.01 -2.44
C GLN A 507 -19.88 -0.99 -1.27
N ASN A 508 -19.14 -2.10 -1.34
CA ASN A 508 -19.12 -3.15 -0.32
C ASN A 508 -17.96 -2.99 0.67
N ALA A 509 -17.18 -1.91 0.55
CA ALA A 509 -16.00 -1.69 1.36
C ALA A 509 -16.34 -1.57 2.85
N LYS A 510 -15.57 -2.30 3.67
CA LYS A 510 -15.63 -2.22 5.14
C LYS A 510 -14.22 -2.10 5.72
N SER A 511 -13.93 -1.00 6.41
CA SER A 511 -12.64 -0.81 7.07
C SER A 511 -12.52 -1.67 8.33
N SER A 512 -11.29 -1.88 8.79
CA SER A 512 -11.02 -2.55 10.07
C SER A 512 -11.58 -1.79 11.28
N ALA A 513 -11.76 -0.47 11.17
CA ALA A 513 -12.38 0.37 12.19
C ALA A 513 -13.92 0.35 12.14
N GLY A 514 -14.52 -0.25 11.10
CA GLY A 514 -15.97 -0.37 10.94
C GLY A 514 -16.62 0.71 10.08
N ALA A 515 -15.84 1.49 9.32
CA ALA A 515 -16.36 2.41 8.31
C ALA A 515 -16.93 1.63 7.12
N MET A 516 -18.04 2.09 6.51
CA MET A 516 -18.82 1.29 5.56
C MET A 516 -19.18 2.04 4.27
N GLY A 517 -19.14 1.31 3.15
CA GLY A 517 -19.65 1.71 1.84
C GLY A 517 -18.78 2.72 1.09
N LEU A 518 -19.36 3.30 0.03
CA LEU A 518 -18.68 4.22 -0.90
C LEU A 518 -17.90 5.35 -0.23
N MET A 519 -18.54 5.99 0.74
CA MET A 519 -18.00 7.15 1.45
C MET A 519 -17.28 6.76 2.74
N GLN A 520 -17.17 5.46 3.07
CA GLN A 520 -16.65 4.97 4.36
C GLN A 520 -17.22 5.73 5.57
N VAL A 521 -18.54 5.84 5.64
CA VAL A 521 -19.20 6.50 6.78
C VAL A 521 -19.18 5.56 7.99
N MET A 522 -18.81 6.08 9.17
CA MET A 522 -18.92 5.34 10.42
C MET A 522 -20.39 5.17 10.81
N PRO A 523 -20.83 4.00 11.32
CA PRO A 523 -22.24 3.78 11.73
C PRO A 523 -22.77 4.83 12.72
N GLY A 524 -21.92 5.31 13.65
CA GLY A 524 -22.27 6.40 14.57
C GLY A 524 -22.59 7.71 13.83
N THR A 525 -21.70 8.14 12.93
CA THR A 525 -21.89 9.33 12.09
C THR A 525 -23.11 9.17 11.18
N ALA A 526 -23.28 8.01 10.54
CA ALA A 526 -24.42 7.69 9.70
C ALA A 526 -25.75 7.82 10.47
N LYS A 527 -25.81 7.29 11.69
CA LYS A 527 -26.97 7.41 12.57
C LYS A 527 -27.28 8.85 12.94
N ASP A 528 -26.27 9.67 13.19
CA ASP A 528 -26.48 11.09 13.50
C ASP A 528 -26.97 11.87 12.27
N MET A 529 -26.43 11.60 11.08
CA MET A 529 -26.90 12.22 9.84
C MET A 529 -28.31 11.77 9.46
N ALA A 530 -28.67 10.50 9.71
CA ALA A 530 -30.03 10.02 9.51
C ALA A 530 -31.04 10.77 10.39
N LYS A 531 -30.67 11.13 11.63
CA LYS A 531 -31.50 11.99 12.50
C LYS A 531 -31.64 13.40 11.94
N VAL A 532 -30.54 14.01 11.45
CA VAL A 532 -30.57 15.34 10.82
C VAL A 532 -31.54 15.36 9.64
N LEU A 533 -31.50 14.32 8.79
CA LEU A 533 -32.39 14.17 7.64
C LEU A 533 -33.81 13.68 7.99
N GLN A 534 -34.06 13.31 9.25
CA GLN A 534 -35.31 12.70 9.71
C GLN A 534 -35.70 11.41 8.93
N ILE A 535 -34.72 10.60 8.59
CA ILE A 535 -34.90 9.30 7.92
C ILE A 535 -34.53 8.13 8.84
N PRO A 536 -35.07 6.92 8.62
CA PRO A 536 -34.65 5.73 9.36
C PRO A 536 -33.15 5.45 9.19
N PHE A 537 -32.50 5.02 10.28
CA PHE A 537 -31.13 4.50 10.22
C PHE A 537 -31.14 2.99 9.99
N GLU A 538 -30.56 2.56 8.88
CA GLU A 538 -30.41 1.15 8.49
C GLU A 538 -28.94 0.85 8.18
N GLU A 539 -28.25 0.15 9.09
CA GLU A 539 -26.81 -0.10 8.96
C GLU A 539 -26.45 -0.95 7.73
N GLU A 540 -27.25 -1.96 7.41
CA GLU A 540 -27.04 -2.81 6.22
C GLU A 540 -27.14 -2.01 4.92
N SER A 541 -28.05 -1.03 4.87
CA SER A 541 -28.25 -0.13 3.74
C SER A 541 -27.01 0.73 3.42
N LEU A 542 -26.05 0.83 4.34
CA LEU A 542 -24.74 1.46 4.06
C LEU A 542 -23.89 0.67 3.04
N LEU A 543 -24.11 -0.64 2.90
CA LEU A 543 -23.39 -1.50 1.96
C LEU A 543 -24.25 -1.92 0.76
N THR A 544 -25.56 -2.02 0.93
CA THR A 544 -26.47 -2.50 -0.13
C THR A 544 -27.05 -1.37 -0.98
N SER A 545 -27.02 -0.12 -0.51
CA SER A 545 -27.49 1.05 -1.25
C SER A 545 -26.44 2.16 -1.25
N TRP A 546 -25.70 2.26 -2.35
CA TRP A 546 -24.71 3.31 -2.53
C TRP A 546 -25.32 4.72 -2.42
N LYS A 547 -26.58 4.90 -2.84
CA LYS A 547 -27.31 6.19 -2.73
C LYS A 547 -27.55 6.58 -1.27
N TYR A 548 -27.94 5.62 -0.44
CA TYR A 548 -28.15 5.86 0.99
C TYR A 548 -26.82 6.22 1.69
N ASN A 549 -25.74 5.51 1.34
CA ASN A 549 -24.41 5.80 1.83
C ASN A 549 -23.93 7.21 1.42
N VAL A 550 -24.08 7.58 0.14
CA VAL A 550 -23.73 8.91 -0.37
C VAL A 550 -24.59 10.00 0.26
N LEU A 551 -25.89 9.78 0.46
CA LEU A 551 -26.78 10.75 1.11
C LEU A 551 -26.30 11.10 2.52
N LEU A 552 -25.98 10.10 3.34
CA LEU A 552 -25.47 10.32 4.70
C LEU A 552 -24.07 10.94 4.69
N GLY A 553 -23.19 10.50 3.79
CA GLY A 553 -21.85 11.08 3.61
C GLY A 553 -21.89 12.54 3.17
N ALA A 554 -22.75 12.88 2.21
CA ALA A 554 -22.96 14.24 1.71
C ALA A 554 -23.50 15.17 2.81
N THR A 555 -24.41 14.67 3.65
CA THR A 555 -24.95 15.43 4.79
C THR A 555 -23.84 15.72 5.81
N TYR A 556 -22.98 14.75 6.10
CA TYR A 556 -21.84 14.98 6.98
C TYR A 556 -20.84 15.98 6.39
N LEU A 557 -20.58 15.92 5.08
CA LEU A 557 -19.74 16.91 4.39
C LEU A 557 -20.33 18.31 4.42
N GLN A 558 -21.66 18.46 4.36
CA GLN A 558 -22.33 19.75 4.52
C GLN A 558 -22.11 20.34 5.92
N GLU A 559 -22.19 19.53 6.98
CA GLU A 559 -21.87 19.95 8.36
C GLU A 559 -20.41 20.42 8.49
N LEU A 560 -19.47 19.66 7.91
CA LEU A 560 -18.05 20.06 7.89
C LEU A 560 -17.82 21.33 7.07
N SER A 561 -18.52 21.48 5.95
CA SER A 561 -18.47 22.69 5.12
C SER A 561 -18.95 23.91 5.90
N TYR A 562 -19.96 23.76 6.74
CA TYR A 562 -20.42 24.83 7.62
C TYR A 562 -19.39 25.15 8.70
N LYS A 563 -18.94 24.14 9.46
CA LYS A 563 -17.99 24.31 10.56
C LYS A 563 -16.68 24.98 10.11
N TYR A 564 -16.15 24.60 8.94
CA TYR A 564 -14.87 25.09 8.43
C TYR A 564 -15.01 26.13 7.31
N ARG A 565 -16.16 26.80 7.23
CA ARG A 565 -16.44 27.89 6.29
C ARG A 565 -16.06 27.54 4.83
N GLY A 566 -16.33 26.30 4.43
CA GLY A 566 -16.09 25.81 3.07
C GLY A 566 -14.63 25.54 2.70
N ASN A 567 -13.69 25.56 3.66
CA ASN A 567 -12.28 25.37 3.33
C ASN A 567 -11.95 23.90 2.99
N PRO A 568 -11.38 23.60 1.80
CA PRO A 568 -11.16 22.23 1.35
C PRO A 568 -10.13 21.46 2.18
N ILE A 569 -9.07 22.12 2.67
CA ILE A 569 -8.05 21.50 3.52
C ILE A 569 -8.67 21.02 4.83
N LEU A 570 -9.42 21.91 5.50
CA LEU A 570 -10.02 21.62 6.80
C LEU A 570 -11.15 20.60 6.70
N ILE A 571 -11.98 20.65 5.65
CA ILE A 571 -13.02 19.63 5.40
C ILE A 571 -12.37 18.25 5.24
N ALA A 572 -11.34 18.12 4.40
CA ALA A 572 -10.65 16.85 4.17
C ALA A 572 -9.96 16.34 5.45
N ALA A 573 -9.31 17.23 6.21
CA ALA A 573 -8.68 16.92 7.48
C ALA A 573 -9.70 16.41 8.51
N ALA A 574 -10.83 17.10 8.65
CA ALA A 574 -11.87 16.77 9.62
C ALA A 574 -12.67 15.53 9.24
N TYR A 575 -12.84 15.24 7.95
CA TYR A 575 -13.47 14.01 7.50
C TYR A 575 -12.65 12.79 7.92
N ASN A 576 -11.33 12.82 7.69
CA ASN A 576 -10.44 11.69 7.96
C ASN A 576 -10.03 11.57 9.44
N ALA A 577 -9.69 12.68 10.11
CA ALA A 577 -9.18 12.66 11.49
C ALA A 577 -10.21 13.10 12.53
N GLY A 578 -11.42 13.49 12.12
CA GLY A 578 -12.44 14.04 12.98
C GLY A 578 -12.25 15.54 13.26
N PRO A 579 -13.35 16.27 13.55
CA PRO A 579 -13.29 17.71 13.77
C PRO A 579 -12.36 18.13 14.91
N THR A 580 -12.31 17.38 16.01
CA THR A 580 -11.46 17.68 17.17
C THR A 580 -9.98 17.77 16.83
N ASN A 581 -9.49 16.96 15.89
CA ASN A 581 -8.08 17.02 15.48
C ASN A 581 -7.83 18.20 14.54
N ALA A 582 -8.75 18.48 13.61
CA ALA A 582 -8.66 19.67 12.76
C ALA A 582 -8.65 20.96 13.60
N ASP A 583 -9.52 21.08 14.61
CA ASP A 583 -9.55 22.22 15.54
C ASP A 583 -8.20 22.39 16.26
N LYS A 584 -7.63 21.30 16.80
CA LYS A 584 -6.28 21.33 17.40
C LYS A 584 -5.20 21.79 16.44
N TRP A 585 -5.28 21.40 15.17
CA TRP A 585 -4.30 21.82 14.17
C TRP A 585 -4.46 23.29 13.81
N ILE A 586 -5.69 23.82 13.77
CA ILE A 586 -5.94 25.26 13.65
C ILE A 586 -5.30 26.02 14.82
N GLU A 587 -5.50 25.54 16.06
CA GLU A 587 -4.93 26.17 17.25
C GLU A 587 -3.40 26.21 17.24
N ASN A 588 -2.75 25.15 16.75
CA ASN A 588 -1.28 25.03 16.79
C ASN A 588 -0.57 25.59 15.54
N LEU A 589 -1.20 25.54 14.37
CA LEU A 589 -0.59 25.88 13.07
C LEU A 589 -1.16 27.18 12.45
N GLY A 590 -2.19 27.77 13.06
CA GLY A 590 -2.97 28.86 12.48
C GLY A 590 -4.13 28.35 11.61
N ASN A 591 -5.05 29.25 11.28
CA ASN A 591 -6.19 28.91 10.42
C ASN A 591 -5.78 28.98 8.94
N PRO A 592 -6.02 27.93 8.13
CA PRO A 592 -5.84 27.96 6.67
C PRO A 592 -6.61 29.06 5.92
N LEU A 593 -7.65 29.64 6.53
CA LEU A 593 -8.38 30.78 5.95
C LEU A 593 -7.69 32.14 6.22
N ASP A 594 -6.69 32.17 7.10
CA ASP A 594 -5.94 33.39 7.39
C ASP A 594 -4.84 33.60 6.35
N GLN A 595 -4.74 34.79 5.76
CA GLN A 595 -3.76 35.12 4.71
C GLN A 595 -2.29 35.00 5.16
N THR A 596 -2.03 34.93 6.47
CA THR A 596 -0.69 34.81 7.05
C THR A 596 -0.18 33.37 7.11
N THR A 597 -1.03 32.38 6.85
CA THR A 597 -0.69 30.96 6.96
C THR A 597 -0.12 30.42 5.64
N ASP A 598 1.11 29.86 5.66
CA ASP A 598 1.64 29.10 4.51
C ASP A 598 0.93 27.74 4.45
N LEU A 599 -0.02 27.61 3.53
CA LEU A 599 -0.90 26.44 3.42
C LEU A 599 -0.15 25.14 3.13
N ILE A 600 0.97 25.22 2.41
CA ILE A 600 1.76 24.06 2.06
C ILE A 600 2.52 23.57 3.29
N ASP A 601 3.11 24.48 4.05
CA ASP A 601 3.69 24.16 5.35
C ASP A 601 2.62 23.63 6.31
N TRP A 602 1.42 24.20 6.32
CA TRP A 602 0.30 23.74 7.17
C TRP A 602 -0.03 22.27 6.90
N VAL A 603 -0.24 21.90 5.63
CA VAL A 603 -0.51 20.51 5.23
C VAL A 603 0.67 19.61 5.61
N GLU A 604 1.91 20.04 5.38
CA GLU A 604 3.09 19.23 5.69
C GLU A 604 3.34 19.03 7.20
N MET A 605 2.85 19.95 8.02
CA MET A 605 2.95 19.91 9.48
C MET A 605 1.85 19.07 10.14
N ILE A 606 0.82 18.60 9.42
CA ILE A 606 -0.19 17.68 9.96
C ILE A 606 0.52 16.44 10.57
N PRO A 607 0.39 16.15 11.87
CA PRO A 607 1.16 15.08 12.54
C PRO A 607 0.84 13.69 11.98
N PHE A 608 -0.43 13.45 11.64
CA PHE A 608 -0.89 12.16 11.17
C PHE A 608 -0.52 11.99 9.71
N ARG A 609 0.42 11.07 9.43
CA ARG A 609 0.87 10.78 8.06
C ARG A 609 -0.27 10.41 7.15
N GLU A 610 -1.22 9.63 7.65
CA GLU A 610 -2.41 9.24 6.89
C GLU A 610 -3.25 10.46 6.51
N THR A 611 -3.59 11.32 7.46
CA THR A 611 -4.40 12.52 7.21
C THR A 611 -3.67 13.54 6.34
N ARG A 612 -2.37 13.74 6.53
CA ARG A 612 -1.55 14.59 5.66
C ARG A 612 -1.64 14.14 4.20
N ASN A 613 -1.44 12.85 3.97
CA ASN A 613 -1.59 12.28 2.63
C ASN A 613 -3.03 12.39 2.14
N TYR A 614 -4.01 12.15 3.00
CA TYR A 614 -5.44 12.24 2.68
C TYR A 614 -5.81 13.65 2.18
N VAL A 615 -5.43 14.70 2.90
CA VAL A 615 -5.67 16.10 2.52
C VAL A 615 -5.09 16.41 1.15
N MET A 616 -3.83 16.02 0.89
CA MET A 616 -3.23 16.20 -0.45
C MET A 616 -4.00 15.43 -1.54
N ARG A 617 -4.42 14.19 -1.27
CA ARG A 617 -5.17 13.36 -2.24
C ARG A 617 -6.57 13.87 -2.55
N ILE A 618 -7.28 14.38 -1.55
CA ILE A 618 -8.59 14.98 -1.74
C ILE A 618 -8.43 16.25 -2.56
N THR A 619 -7.60 17.19 -2.09
CA THR A 619 -7.49 18.51 -2.71
C THR A 619 -6.98 18.46 -4.15
N GLU A 620 -6.02 17.59 -4.48
CA GLU A 620 -5.61 17.39 -5.89
C GLU A 620 -6.72 16.79 -6.75
N SER A 621 -7.60 15.94 -6.18
CA SER A 621 -8.70 15.32 -6.92
C SER A 621 -9.85 16.29 -7.15
N LEU A 622 -10.09 17.25 -6.25
CA LEU A 622 -11.19 18.22 -6.36
C LEU A 622 -11.11 19.01 -7.66
N THR A 623 -9.94 19.58 -7.96
CA THR A 623 -9.74 20.39 -9.17
C THR A 623 -9.88 19.56 -10.45
N LEU A 624 -9.38 18.32 -10.43
CA LEU A 624 -9.44 17.41 -11.57
C LEU A 624 -10.87 16.92 -11.85
N TYR A 625 -11.62 16.55 -10.80
CA TYR A 625 -13.03 16.19 -10.95
C TYR A 625 -13.89 17.38 -11.34
N LYS A 626 -13.61 18.58 -10.81
CA LYS A 626 -14.30 19.80 -11.21
C LYS A 626 -14.11 20.07 -12.71
N ALA A 627 -12.86 20.02 -13.21
CA ALA A 627 -12.57 20.18 -14.64
C ALA A 627 -13.25 19.10 -15.50
N LEU A 628 -13.29 17.85 -15.02
CA LEU A 628 -13.99 16.76 -15.71
C LEU A 628 -15.50 17.00 -15.81
N ILE A 629 -16.15 17.44 -14.73
CA ILE A 629 -17.59 17.66 -14.65
C ILE A 629 -18.02 18.90 -15.44
N GLU A 630 -17.27 20.00 -15.33
CA GLU A 630 -17.59 21.28 -15.98
C GLU A 630 -17.27 21.29 -17.48
N GLU A 631 -16.58 20.24 -17.95
CA GLU A 631 -16.17 20.06 -19.34
C GLU A 631 -15.35 21.21 -19.94
N ASN A 632 -14.60 21.94 -19.12
CA ASN A 632 -13.87 23.15 -19.53
C ASN A 632 -12.50 23.28 -18.85
N GLU A 633 -11.64 24.12 -19.43
CA GLU A 633 -10.44 24.61 -18.75
C GLU A 633 -10.82 25.42 -17.51
N ILE A 634 -10.10 25.20 -16.41
CA ILE A 634 -10.24 25.96 -15.16
C ILE A 634 -8.94 26.74 -14.96
N ASP A 635 -9.06 28.05 -14.74
CA ASP A 635 -7.94 28.89 -14.33
C ASP A 635 -7.30 28.32 -13.06
N HIS A 636 -6.01 27.99 -13.14
CA HIS A 636 -5.38 27.14 -12.15
C HIS A 636 -4.66 27.94 -11.06
N ASN A 637 -5.44 28.54 -10.16
CA ASN A 637 -4.94 29.12 -8.90
C ASN A 637 -5.12 28.12 -7.75
N PHE A 638 -4.28 27.08 -7.71
CA PHE A 638 -4.49 25.97 -6.79
C PHE A 638 -4.32 26.37 -5.33
N SER A 639 -3.29 27.13 -4.98
CA SER A 639 -3.03 27.59 -3.62
C SER A 639 -4.13 28.54 -3.11
N GLU A 640 -4.66 29.39 -3.99
CA GLU A 640 -5.83 30.23 -3.70
C GLU A 640 -7.06 29.37 -3.39
N PHE A 641 -7.34 28.37 -4.24
CA PHE A 641 -8.42 27.40 -4.00
C PHE A 641 -8.27 26.70 -2.64
N LEU A 642 -7.06 26.26 -2.29
CA LEU A 642 -6.77 25.63 -1.00
C LEU A 642 -7.08 26.52 0.21
N GLY A 643 -6.84 27.83 0.08
CA GLY A 643 -7.10 28.85 1.11
C GLY A 643 -8.51 29.46 1.05
N SER A 644 -9.34 29.03 0.10
CA SER A 644 -10.64 29.64 -0.16
C SER A 644 -11.77 29.08 0.72
N SER A 645 -12.94 29.71 0.62
CA SER A 645 -14.22 29.22 1.12
C SER A 645 -15.03 28.52 0.01
N ALA A 646 -14.36 27.76 -0.88
CA ALA A 646 -14.96 27.16 -2.08
C ALA A 646 -16.28 26.42 -1.86
N TYR A 647 -16.44 25.76 -0.70
CA TYR A 647 -17.62 24.96 -0.39
C TYR A 647 -18.61 25.64 0.57
N PHE A 648 -18.46 26.94 0.83
CA PHE A 648 -19.30 27.66 1.80
C PHE A 648 -20.72 27.91 1.30
N SER A 649 -20.95 27.98 -0.01
CA SER A 649 -22.31 28.12 -0.56
C SER A 649 -23.20 26.89 -0.37
N PHE A 650 -22.63 25.77 0.09
CA PHE A 650 -23.30 24.48 0.27
C PHE A 650 -23.61 24.17 1.74
N THR A 651 -23.40 25.14 2.64
CA THR A 651 -23.77 25.00 4.05
C THR A 651 -25.29 24.97 4.21
N PRO A 652 -25.83 24.43 5.33
CA PRO A 652 -27.25 24.52 5.61
C PRO A 652 -27.68 26.00 5.55
N LYS A 653 -28.74 26.29 4.80
CA LYS A 653 -29.35 27.61 4.86
C LYS A 653 -30.01 27.72 6.23
N SER A 654 -29.62 28.71 7.04
CA SER A 654 -30.39 29.02 8.24
C SER A 654 -31.81 29.36 7.81
N GLU A 655 -32.81 28.70 8.41
CA GLU A 655 -34.22 29.09 8.27
C GLU A 655 -34.48 30.51 8.74
#